data_AF-A0AAV0UDU6-F1
#
_entry.id   AF-A0AAV0UDU6-F1
#
_cell.length_a   1.000
_cell.length_b   1.000
_cell.length_c   1.000
_cell.angle_alpha   90.00
_cell.angle_beta   90.00
_cell.angle_gamma   90.00
#
_symmetry.space_group_name_H-M   'P 1'
#
loop_
_entity.id
_entity.type
_entity.pdbx_description
1 polymer ?
#
loop_
_entity_poly.entity_id
_entity_poly.type
_entity_poly.pdbx_seq_one_letter_code
_entity_poly.pdbx_strand_id
1 'polypeptide(L)'
;MQLPHSSAAYVLAAELTWTGNKFEPNVHVHVGQDGVIESVRRVTDATDVEAAAVFQLPGRALLPGMVNAHSHAFQRGLRGRGETYMKSAAHSSFWTWREEMYALVRDMNEQQMYDLTRQCFSEMRDVGVTSVGEFHYLHHGRPGEGQDGHEFAYDETVLRAAKDVGIRIVLLNAYYEHGGFQRAPLVDPQTRFQVDSQATYWRQMDALQAKLSDVSTQSLGVVAHSMRAVETPDIVKLHEESVRRGLVFHMHLEEQEREVDDCKAANDGETPMGLLLKHVQIDEKFTAVHCTWTDAAELKQFVEKKGNVCLCPLTEGNLGDGFPFIAGCSDRVCLGTDCNARVDMCEEMRWLEYAHRLHEGRRGVCTDATSETDLAALLFRYATKNGAKSLNLRVGEIREGYAADFALVDMDEEQLKFATSSSLMGAFVFGANGSNVVKATSVNGKWRETVPQKVHEQISAAVNDGSIAACVSDEQQIQIKAAAALADANSDDIVKLAIGLNSIVSTSGEEAAVGQAIGNWLTARGWRVHMQRVPPQLDAVVKADRFNVYATRTNSSTPRLLFNSHMDTVPPFLPPRIDGTTLYGRGACDAKSLIAGQLIAAQKLVDVGLGDEVQLLFVVSEETDHSGMKKANELNVNPAHMVVGEPTNLKMSKMQKGILKLQLTREGVAAHSGYPHLGSSAIEPMIDVLYDLKKENWPTSDEFGSTDLNIGLLKGGQAANALAEQSSAMLMFRLVTDPDVIYKRVEEIVNGRVDMKLYTANAPVHLTTVEGYDTDIACFNTDIPYLDFDGKAYLLGAGSIVNAHCSRECILLDDLKAVVDCYFTLGKRLIESGE
;
A
#
# COMPACT_ATOMS: atom_id res chain seq x y z
N MET A 1 -7.87 -11.53 -17.87
CA MET A 1 -7.72 -10.86 -19.17
C MET A 1 -6.29 -11.12 -19.62
N GLN A 2 -6.05 -11.60 -20.84
CA GLN A 2 -4.66 -11.83 -21.26
C GLN A 2 -4.10 -10.53 -21.82
N LEU A 3 -3.22 -9.88 -21.08
CA LEU A 3 -2.47 -8.72 -21.56
C LEU A 3 -1.10 -9.17 -22.10
N PRO A 4 -0.46 -8.38 -22.96
CA PRO A 4 0.91 -8.63 -23.37
C PRO A 4 1.85 -8.67 -22.16
N HIS A 5 2.53 -9.80 -21.94
CA HIS A 5 3.53 -10.00 -20.87
C HIS A 5 4.97 -10.06 -21.40
N SER A 6 5.17 -10.08 -22.72
CA SER A 6 6.48 -10.15 -23.37
C SER A 6 6.84 -8.85 -24.08
N SER A 7 8.12 -8.54 -24.21
CA SER A 7 8.64 -7.44 -25.05
C SER A 7 8.52 -7.68 -26.57
N ALA A 8 7.71 -8.65 -27.01
CA ALA A 8 7.43 -8.88 -28.42
C ALA A 8 6.43 -7.83 -28.93
N ALA A 9 6.43 -7.57 -30.25
CA ALA A 9 5.44 -6.71 -30.88
C ALA A 9 4.06 -7.36 -30.80
N TYR A 10 3.02 -6.55 -30.59
CA TYR A 10 1.65 -7.02 -30.42
C TYR A 10 0.63 -6.04 -30.98
N VAL A 11 -0.60 -6.52 -31.19
CA VAL A 11 -1.73 -5.70 -31.64
C VAL A 11 -2.82 -5.71 -30.58
N LEU A 12 -3.32 -4.55 -30.19
CA LEU A 12 -4.48 -4.42 -29.31
C LEU A 12 -5.72 -4.18 -30.16
N ALA A 13 -6.76 -4.98 -29.93
CA ALA A 13 -8.07 -4.85 -30.55
C ALA A 13 -9.13 -4.74 -29.44
N ALA A 14 -9.31 -3.53 -28.91
CA ALA A 14 -10.33 -3.24 -27.91
C ALA A 14 -11.69 -3.01 -28.55
N GLU A 15 -12.77 -3.29 -27.81
CA GLU A 15 -14.14 -3.08 -28.30
C GLU A 15 -14.36 -1.63 -28.74
N LEU A 16 -13.89 -0.69 -27.93
CA LEU A 16 -13.84 0.72 -28.26
C LEU A 16 -12.43 1.26 -28.04
N THR A 17 -11.93 2.06 -28.99
CA THR A 17 -10.67 2.78 -28.84
C THR A 17 -10.93 4.28 -28.93
N TRP A 18 -10.37 5.04 -28.00
CA TRP A 18 -10.41 6.49 -28.07
C TRP A 18 -9.49 6.99 -29.19
N THR A 19 -10.06 7.65 -30.20
CA THR A 19 -9.32 8.14 -31.38
C THR A 19 -8.94 9.62 -31.28
N GLY A 20 -9.12 10.22 -30.09
CA GLY A 20 -8.81 11.63 -29.82
C GLY A 20 -10.03 12.52 -29.66
N ASN A 21 -11.16 12.17 -30.28
CA ASN A 21 -12.42 12.92 -30.19
C ASN A 21 -13.65 12.06 -29.91
N LYS A 22 -13.59 10.76 -30.18
CA LYS A 22 -14.68 9.82 -29.94
C LYS A 22 -14.15 8.41 -29.76
N PHE A 23 -14.99 7.55 -29.21
CA PHE A 23 -14.77 6.11 -29.21
C PHE A 23 -15.16 5.49 -30.54
N GLU A 24 -14.25 4.74 -31.15
CA GLU A 24 -14.51 4.01 -32.39
C GLU A 24 -14.28 2.50 -32.20
N PRO A 25 -15.15 1.65 -32.76
CA PRO A 25 -14.92 0.21 -32.83
C PRO A 25 -13.98 -0.14 -34.00
N ASN A 26 -13.50 -1.39 -34.01
CA ASN A 26 -12.66 -1.95 -35.09
C ASN A 26 -11.36 -1.16 -35.33
N VAL A 27 -10.74 -0.67 -34.26
CA VAL A 27 -9.43 -0.01 -34.30
C VAL A 27 -8.37 -0.94 -33.73
N HIS A 28 -7.35 -1.24 -34.52
CA HIS A 28 -6.19 -2.00 -34.12
C HIS A 28 -5.02 -1.07 -33.81
N VAL A 29 -4.42 -1.23 -32.64
CA VAL A 29 -3.23 -0.47 -32.22
C VAL A 29 -2.04 -1.44 -32.22
N HIS A 30 -1.12 -1.23 -33.16
CA HIS A 30 0.11 -2.02 -33.29
C HIS A 30 1.19 -1.41 -32.40
N VAL A 31 1.76 -2.21 -31.50
CA VAL A 31 2.82 -1.81 -30.58
C VAL A 31 4.07 -2.61 -30.91
N GLY A 32 5.18 -1.92 -31.14
CA GLY A 32 6.49 -2.48 -31.40
C GLY A 32 7.16 -3.04 -30.14
N GLN A 33 8.28 -3.74 -30.34
CA GLN A 33 9.07 -4.34 -29.24
C GLN A 33 9.70 -3.30 -28.30
N ASP A 34 9.88 -2.08 -28.79
CA ASP A 34 10.41 -0.93 -28.04
C ASP A 34 9.35 -0.24 -27.16
N GLY A 35 8.09 -0.70 -27.23
CA GLY A 35 6.97 -0.11 -26.51
C GLY A 35 6.43 1.16 -27.18
N VAL A 36 6.70 1.38 -28.47
CA VAL A 36 6.16 2.49 -29.27
C VAL A 36 5.01 2.00 -30.14
N ILE A 37 4.01 2.84 -30.37
CA ILE A 37 2.90 2.59 -31.27
C ILE A 37 3.39 2.70 -32.70
N GLU A 38 3.42 1.59 -33.44
CA GLU A 38 3.88 1.54 -34.84
C GLU A 38 2.79 1.94 -35.83
N SER A 39 1.53 1.63 -35.55
CA SER A 39 0.40 2.12 -36.36
C SER A 39 -0.93 1.98 -35.62
N VAL A 40 -1.91 2.80 -36.02
CA VAL A 40 -3.30 2.72 -35.56
C VAL A 40 -4.19 2.59 -36.80
N ARG A 41 -4.85 1.45 -36.97
CA ARG A 41 -5.55 1.10 -38.21
C ARG A 41 -7.01 0.77 -37.94
N ARG A 42 -7.91 1.30 -38.76
CA ARG A 42 -9.31 0.86 -38.78
C ARG A 42 -9.41 -0.38 -39.66
N VAL A 43 -9.95 -1.45 -39.10
CA VAL A 43 -10.07 -2.73 -39.80
C VAL A 43 -11.47 -2.84 -40.40
N THR A 44 -11.53 -3.05 -41.71
CA THR A 44 -12.78 -3.24 -42.45
C THR A 44 -13.04 -4.70 -42.83
N ASP A 45 -11.99 -5.55 -42.88
CA ASP A 45 -12.07 -6.99 -43.13
C ASP A 45 -11.04 -7.77 -42.29
N ALA A 46 -11.39 -8.97 -41.83
CA ALA A 46 -10.62 -9.76 -40.86
C ALA A 46 -9.29 -10.36 -41.38
N THR A 47 -8.95 -10.18 -42.67
CA THR A 47 -7.81 -10.82 -43.34
C THR A 47 -6.51 -10.02 -43.33
N ASP A 48 -6.51 -8.79 -42.82
CA ASP A 48 -5.37 -7.85 -42.89
C ASP A 48 -4.37 -7.97 -41.73
N VAL A 49 -4.36 -9.09 -41.00
CA VAL A 49 -3.53 -9.22 -39.79
C VAL A 49 -2.30 -10.09 -40.04
N GLU A 50 -1.18 -9.46 -40.41
CA GLU A 50 0.13 -10.12 -40.48
C GLU A 50 0.65 -10.47 -39.07
N ALA A 51 1.14 -11.71 -38.92
CA ALA A 51 2.12 -12.33 -38.00
C ALA A 51 2.32 -11.88 -36.52
N ALA A 52 1.79 -10.75 -36.06
CA ALA A 52 1.90 -10.27 -34.67
C ALA A 52 0.76 -10.84 -33.80
N ALA A 53 1.03 -11.06 -32.51
CA ALA A 53 0.03 -11.56 -31.56
C ALA A 53 -1.07 -10.50 -31.36
N VAL A 54 -2.31 -10.85 -31.69
CA VAL A 54 -3.48 -9.97 -31.54
C VAL A 54 -4.17 -10.25 -30.21
N PHE A 55 -4.30 -9.22 -29.38
CA PHE A 55 -4.98 -9.25 -28.10
C PHE A 55 -6.36 -8.61 -28.26
N GLN A 56 -7.39 -9.46 -28.32
CA GLN A 56 -8.79 -9.04 -28.34
C GLN A 56 -9.24 -8.66 -26.92
N LEU A 57 -9.79 -7.47 -26.76
CA LEU A 57 -10.22 -6.91 -25.47
C LEU A 57 -11.71 -6.54 -25.52
N PRO A 58 -12.63 -7.52 -25.58
CA PRO A 58 -14.07 -7.29 -25.53
C PRO A 58 -14.50 -6.72 -24.18
N GLY A 59 -15.55 -5.90 -24.16
CA GLY A 59 -16.04 -5.20 -22.96
C GLY A 59 -15.07 -4.12 -22.45
N ARG A 60 -14.01 -3.81 -23.20
CA ARG A 60 -12.98 -2.84 -22.80
C ARG A 60 -12.93 -1.64 -23.73
N ALA A 61 -12.75 -0.47 -23.14
CA ALA A 61 -12.37 0.73 -23.83
C ALA A 61 -10.86 0.98 -23.63
N LEU A 62 -10.13 1.16 -24.73
CA LEU A 62 -8.73 1.57 -24.73
C LEU A 62 -8.63 3.10 -24.81
N LEU A 63 -8.05 3.71 -23.79
CA LEU A 63 -7.80 5.13 -23.70
C LEU A 63 -6.28 5.39 -23.66
N PRO A 64 -5.81 6.56 -24.13
CA PRO A 64 -4.45 6.98 -23.81
C PRO A 64 -4.30 7.06 -22.28
N GLY A 65 -3.13 6.70 -21.78
CA GLY A 65 -2.81 6.87 -20.37
C GLY A 65 -2.92 8.34 -19.97
N MET A 66 -3.51 8.60 -18.80
CA MET A 66 -3.62 9.96 -18.29
C MET A 66 -2.26 10.47 -17.83
N VAL A 67 -2.08 11.78 -17.92
CA VAL A 67 -0.87 12.50 -17.57
C VAL A 67 -1.19 13.45 -16.43
N ASN A 68 -0.56 13.22 -15.29
CA ASN A 68 -0.58 14.10 -14.16
C ASN A 68 0.55 15.11 -14.30
N ALA A 69 0.27 16.35 -14.69
CA ALA A 69 1.29 17.32 -15.03
C ALA A 69 2.00 17.95 -13.81
N HIS A 70 1.43 17.81 -12.62
CA HIS A 70 1.96 18.40 -11.40
C HIS A 70 1.65 17.57 -10.15
N SER A 71 2.67 17.24 -9.36
CA SER A 71 2.54 16.48 -8.13
C SER A 71 3.65 16.80 -7.13
N HIS A 72 3.33 16.67 -5.83
CA HIS A 72 4.26 16.59 -4.73
C HIS A 72 4.03 15.27 -3.97
N ALA A 73 4.66 14.17 -4.39
CA ALA A 73 4.32 12.82 -3.94
C ALA A 73 4.43 12.63 -2.42
N PHE A 74 5.41 13.28 -1.78
CA PHE A 74 5.59 13.21 -0.32
C PHE A 74 4.41 13.81 0.47
N GLN A 75 3.69 14.77 -0.12
CA GLN A 75 2.53 15.41 0.52
C GLN A 75 1.34 14.46 0.66
N ARG A 76 1.37 13.28 0.03
CA ARG A 76 0.47 12.18 0.36
C ARG A 76 0.46 11.87 1.87
N GLY A 77 1.56 12.12 2.58
CA GLY A 77 1.65 12.00 4.04
C GLY A 77 0.76 12.96 4.83
N LEU A 78 0.19 13.99 4.19
CA LEU A 78 -0.69 14.99 4.79
C LEU A 78 -2.17 14.61 4.74
N ARG A 79 -2.57 13.48 4.13
CA ARG A 79 -3.97 13.06 4.09
C ARG A 79 -4.64 13.08 5.46
N GLY A 80 -5.64 13.95 5.63
CA GLY A 80 -6.39 14.17 6.87
C GLY A 80 -5.71 15.05 7.91
N ARG A 81 -4.47 15.50 7.69
CA ARG A 81 -3.76 16.47 8.54
C ARG A 81 -4.05 17.89 8.04
N GLY A 82 -4.11 18.86 8.95
CA GLY A 82 -4.50 20.24 8.63
C GLY A 82 -6.02 20.49 8.58
N GLU A 83 -6.84 19.44 8.66
CA GLU A 83 -8.32 19.53 8.64
C GLU A 83 -8.93 19.75 10.05
N THR A 84 -8.13 20.19 11.02
CA THR A 84 -8.57 20.46 12.40
C THR A 84 -8.45 21.95 12.71
N TYR A 85 -9.58 22.57 13.03
CA TYR A 85 -9.67 24.03 13.19
C TYR A 85 -9.96 24.41 14.66
N MET A 86 -9.11 25.24 15.28
CA MET A 86 -9.37 25.73 16.63
C MET A 86 -10.51 26.75 16.64
N LYS A 87 -11.49 26.60 17.55
CA LYS A 87 -12.64 27.51 17.67
C LYS A 87 -12.28 29.00 17.88
N SER A 88 -11.07 29.30 18.35
CA SER A 88 -10.58 30.67 18.56
C SER A 88 -9.80 31.26 17.38
N ALA A 89 -9.44 30.45 16.37
CA ALA A 89 -8.73 30.90 15.18
C ALA A 89 -9.76 31.28 14.12
N ALA A 90 -10.08 32.56 14.02
CA ALA A 90 -11.00 33.08 12.99
C ALA A 90 -10.46 32.99 11.54
N HIS A 91 -9.24 32.47 11.34
CA HIS A 91 -8.51 32.52 10.07
C HIS A 91 -7.62 31.28 9.83
N SER A 92 -8.21 30.09 9.72
CA SER A 92 -7.50 28.97 9.05
C SER A 92 -7.37 29.27 7.56
N SER A 93 -6.17 29.04 7.00
CA SER A 93 -5.83 29.37 5.61
C SER A 93 -4.75 28.42 5.07
N PHE A 94 -4.39 28.54 3.80
CA PHE A 94 -3.20 27.91 3.20
C PHE A 94 -1.96 27.95 4.12
N TRP A 95 -1.76 29.06 4.82
CA TRP A 95 -0.59 29.29 5.66
C TRP A 95 -0.56 28.41 6.92
N THR A 96 -1.72 28.05 7.48
CA THR A 96 -1.81 27.10 8.61
C THR A 96 -1.64 25.66 8.15
N TRP A 97 -2.14 25.30 6.97
CA TRP A 97 -1.83 23.99 6.35
C TRP A 97 -0.32 23.83 6.09
N ARG A 98 0.35 24.91 5.68
CA ARG A 98 1.80 24.92 5.45
C ARG A 98 2.61 24.59 6.71
N GLU A 99 2.11 24.89 7.91
CA GLU A 99 2.78 24.51 9.16
C GLU A 99 2.77 22.98 9.36
N GLU A 100 1.68 22.31 9.02
CA GLU A 100 1.58 20.83 9.03
C GLU A 100 2.48 20.21 7.97
N MET A 101 2.56 20.81 6.77
CA MET A 101 3.49 20.40 5.73
C MET A 101 4.94 20.51 6.22
N TYR A 102 5.29 21.61 6.87
CA TYR A 102 6.61 21.82 7.49
C TYR A 102 6.89 20.84 8.63
N ALA A 103 5.88 20.45 9.42
CA ALA A 103 6.03 19.42 10.43
C ALA A 103 6.33 18.05 9.79
N LEU A 104 5.64 17.70 8.71
CA LEU A 104 5.93 16.48 7.95
C LEU A 104 7.34 16.49 7.36
N VAL A 105 7.74 17.59 6.71
CA VAL A 105 9.07 17.75 6.10
C VAL A 105 10.19 17.66 7.12
N ARG A 106 10.02 18.21 8.33
CA ARG A 106 11.07 18.25 9.35
C ARG A 106 11.54 16.85 9.75
N ASP A 107 10.62 15.92 9.90
CA ASP A 107 10.91 14.58 10.43
C ASP A 107 11.10 13.50 9.36
N MET A 108 10.80 13.82 8.10
CA MET A 108 10.84 12.85 7.00
C MET A 108 12.26 12.34 6.72
N ASN A 109 12.48 11.03 6.87
CA ASN A 109 13.69 10.32 6.45
C ASN A 109 13.57 9.71 5.03
N GLU A 110 14.66 9.19 4.48
CA GLU A 110 14.73 8.68 3.09
C GLU A 110 13.74 7.54 2.87
N GLN A 111 13.60 6.64 3.85
CA GLN A 111 12.67 5.51 3.75
C GLN A 111 11.22 5.99 3.69
N GLN A 112 10.84 6.96 4.52
CA GLN A 112 9.50 7.57 4.48
C GLN A 112 9.25 8.29 3.16
N MET A 113 10.25 9.02 2.64
CA MET A 113 10.18 9.67 1.33
C MET A 113 9.91 8.62 0.24
N TYR A 114 10.66 7.52 0.24
CA TYR A 114 10.49 6.42 -0.70
C TYR A 114 9.10 5.78 -0.59
N ASP A 115 8.66 5.40 0.62
CA ASP A 115 7.39 4.69 0.85
C ASP A 115 6.18 5.54 0.45
N LEU A 116 6.16 6.82 0.84
CA LEU A 116 5.08 7.74 0.47
C LEU A 116 5.03 7.97 -1.03
N THR A 117 6.19 8.18 -1.66
CA THR A 117 6.30 8.42 -3.10
C THR A 117 5.86 7.18 -3.89
N ARG A 118 6.37 6.01 -3.53
CA ARG A 118 6.01 4.73 -4.15
C ARG A 118 4.51 4.47 -4.04
N GLN A 119 3.92 4.67 -2.87
CA GLN A 119 2.49 4.47 -2.68
C GLN A 119 1.67 5.48 -3.50
N CYS A 120 2.08 6.75 -3.55
CA CYS A 120 1.43 7.78 -4.35
C CYS A 120 1.43 7.42 -5.84
N PHE A 121 2.60 7.06 -6.40
CA PHE A 121 2.72 6.65 -7.79
C PHE A 121 1.97 5.35 -8.08
N SER A 122 1.89 4.42 -7.11
CA SER A 122 1.08 3.22 -7.27
C SER A 122 -0.40 3.56 -7.42
N GLU A 123 -0.93 4.45 -6.57
CA GLU A 123 -2.32 4.91 -6.66
C GLU A 123 -2.61 5.62 -7.99
N MET A 124 -1.65 6.42 -8.49
CA MET A 124 -1.73 7.03 -9.82
C MET A 124 -1.92 5.96 -10.92
N ARG A 125 -1.11 4.90 -10.90
CA ARG A 125 -1.22 3.78 -11.85
C ARG A 125 -2.55 3.05 -11.74
N ASP A 126 -3.10 2.92 -10.53
CA ASP A 126 -4.38 2.25 -10.27
C ASP A 126 -5.60 3.04 -10.80
N VAL A 127 -5.47 4.37 -10.95
CA VAL A 127 -6.55 5.23 -11.48
C VAL A 127 -6.36 5.67 -12.93
N GLY A 128 -5.42 5.06 -13.68
CA GLY A 128 -5.25 5.32 -15.11
C GLY A 128 -4.16 6.34 -15.47
N VAL A 129 -3.42 6.86 -14.48
CA VAL A 129 -2.27 7.74 -14.73
C VAL A 129 -1.05 6.90 -15.11
N THR A 130 -0.38 7.32 -16.17
CA THR A 130 0.79 6.62 -16.73
C THR A 130 2.05 7.47 -16.68
N SER A 131 1.89 8.79 -16.65
CA SER A 131 2.97 9.76 -16.62
C SER A 131 2.72 10.81 -15.53
N VAL A 132 3.77 11.17 -14.80
CA VAL A 132 3.74 12.20 -13.76
C VAL A 132 4.85 13.23 -13.94
N GLY A 133 4.49 14.51 -13.84
CA GLY A 133 5.41 15.61 -13.59
C GLY A 133 5.57 15.79 -12.09
N GLU A 134 6.61 15.20 -11.52
CA GLU A 134 6.86 15.27 -10.07
C GLU A 134 7.65 16.54 -9.77
N PHE A 135 6.96 17.56 -9.25
CA PHE A 135 7.53 18.83 -8.84
C PHE A 135 8.24 18.64 -7.50
N HIS A 136 9.54 18.35 -7.60
CA HIS A 136 10.35 17.87 -6.49
C HIS A 136 11.22 19.00 -5.93
N TYR A 137 10.89 19.44 -4.72
CA TYR A 137 11.66 20.46 -3.98
C TYR A 137 12.21 19.98 -2.64
N LEU A 138 11.87 18.77 -2.19
CA LEU A 138 12.44 18.21 -0.96
C LEU A 138 13.70 17.43 -1.28
N HIS A 139 14.82 18.14 -1.46
CA HIS A 139 16.07 17.58 -1.98
C HIS A 139 16.90 16.84 -0.94
N HIS A 140 17.05 17.44 0.24
CA HIS A 140 18.13 17.06 1.15
C HIS A 140 17.68 16.07 2.22
N GLY A 141 18.56 15.12 2.56
CA GLY A 141 18.37 14.24 3.71
C GLY A 141 18.30 15.01 5.04
N ARG A 142 17.84 14.36 6.10
CA ARG A 142 17.81 14.97 7.43
C ARG A 142 19.25 15.13 7.95
N PRO A 143 19.58 16.19 8.71
CA PRO A 143 20.86 16.29 9.40
C PRO A 143 21.14 15.04 10.25
N GLY A 144 22.32 14.42 10.06
CA GLY A 144 22.72 13.19 10.75
C GLY A 144 22.22 11.87 10.13
N GLU A 145 21.52 11.93 8.99
CA GLU A 145 21.12 10.75 8.22
C GLU A 145 22.27 10.29 7.30
N GLY A 146 22.77 9.05 7.49
CA GLY A 146 23.91 8.54 6.72
C GLY A 146 25.23 9.27 7.05
N GLN A 147 26.11 9.46 6.06
CA GLN A 147 27.25 10.39 6.20
C GLN A 147 26.73 11.83 6.06
N ASP A 148 26.22 12.39 7.16
CA ASP A 148 25.86 13.81 7.35
C ASP A 148 24.72 14.41 6.49
N GLY A 149 23.73 13.62 6.08
CA GLY A 149 22.53 14.12 5.38
C GLY A 149 22.85 14.55 3.94
N HIS A 150 23.08 13.57 3.05
CA HIS A 150 23.55 13.83 1.69
C HIS A 150 22.73 14.91 0.95
N GLU A 151 23.45 15.89 0.40
CA GLU A 151 22.92 16.90 -0.53
C GLU A 151 22.20 16.19 -1.69
N PHE A 152 20.99 16.64 -2.03
CA PHE A 152 20.11 16.05 -3.05
C PHE A 152 19.79 14.55 -2.93
N ALA A 153 19.90 13.95 -1.73
CA ALA A 153 19.63 12.52 -1.52
C ALA A 153 18.26 12.05 -2.03
N TYR A 154 17.23 12.90 -1.92
CA TYR A 154 15.86 12.48 -2.19
C TYR A 154 15.50 12.54 -3.68
N ASP A 155 16.28 13.24 -4.51
CA ASP A 155 16.10 13.28 -5.97
C ASP A 155 16.13 11.85 -6.55
N GLU A 156 17.13 11.07 -6.16
CA GLU A 156 17.29 9.68 -6.61
C GLU A 156 16.28 8.74 -5.96
N THR A 157 15.85 9.06 -4.74
CA THR A 157 14.82 8.30 -4.02
C THR A 157 13.49 8.32 -4.76
N VAL A 158 13.10 9.48 -5.26
CA VAL A 158 11.87 9.66 -6.05
C VAL A 158 11.97 8.92 -7.38
N LEU A 159 13.11 9.03 -8.07
CA LEU A 159 13.35 8.30 -9.33
C LEU A 159 13.34 6.78 -9.12
N ARG A 160 13.90 6.30 -8.00
CA ARG A 160 13.83 4.88 -7.60
C ARG A 160 12.37 4.44 -7.42
N ALA A 161 11.59 5.19 -6.64
CA ALA A 161 10.17 4.89 -6.42
C ALA A 161 9.37 4.84 -7.74
N ALA A 162 9.60 5.79 -8.67
CA ALA A 162 8.95 5.79 -9.97
C ALA A 162 9.31 4.55 -10.81
N LYS A 163 10.58 4.15 -10.79
CA LYS A 163 11.07 2.95 -11.48
C LYS A 163 10.42 1.69 -10.94
N ASP A 164 10.37 1.54 -9.61
CA ASP A 164 9.84 0.33 -8.96
C ASP A 164 8.33 0.17 -9.16
N VAL A 165 7.60 1.29 -9.27
CA VAL A 165 6.16 1.29 -9.61
C VAL A 165 5.92 1.07 -11.10
N GLY A 166 6.89 1.42 -11.95
CA GLY A 166 6.74 1.43 -13.40
C GLY A 166 5.85 2.57 -13.92
N ILE A 167 5.94 3.75 -13.30
CA ILE A 167 5.32 4.99 -13.82
C ILE A 167 6.35 5.79 -14.62
N ARG A 168 5.91 6.45 -15.70
CA ARG A 168 6.77 7.41 -16.42
C ARG A 168 6.86 8.70 -15.60
N ILE A 169 8.07 9.22 -15.42
CA ILE A 169 8.31 10.41 -14.61
C ILE A 169 9.12 11.45 -15.40
N VAL A 170 8.68 12.70 -15.31
CA VAL A 170 9.51 13.87 -15.51
C VAL A 170 9.78 14.43 -14.13
N LEU A 171 11.00 14.25 -13.62
CA LEU A 171 11.39 14.85 -12.34
C LEU A 171 11.59 16.34 -12.58
N LEU A 172 10.58 17.14 -12.22
CA LEU A 172 10.58 18.58 -12.28
C LEU A 172 11.38 19.08 -11.06
N ASN A 173 12.70 19.15 -11.19
CA ASN A 173 13.62 19.39 -10.09
C ASN A 173 13.67 20.90 -9.76
N ALA A 174 13.34 21.27 -8.52
CA ALA A 174 13.14 22.65 -8.12
C ALA A 174 14.42 23.40 -7.76
N TYR A 175 14.51 24.62 -8.25
CA TYR A 175 15.40 25.64 -7.73
C TYR A 175 14.65 26.47 -6.68
N TYR A 176 15.17 26.50 -5.45
CA TYR A 176 14.59 27.20 -4.31
C TYR A 176 15.71 27.90 -3.51
N GLU A 177 15.70 29.23 -3.47
CA GLU A 177 16.81 30.01 -2.88
C GLU A 177 16.37 30.84 -1.67
N HIS A 178 15.12 31.30 -1.63
CA HIS A 178 14.65 32.29 -0.67
C HIS A 178 13.35 31.88 0.02
N GLY A 179 13.14 32.34 1.26
CA GLY A 179 11.93 32.08 2.03
C GLY A 179 10.73 32.96 1.64
N GLY A 180 10.95 33.97 0.79
CA GLY A 180 9.99 34.99 0.37
C GLY A 180 10.63 36.09 -0.49
N PHE A 181 9.81 37.01 -1.01
CA PHE A 181 10.25 38.15 -1.82
C PHE A 181 11.37 38.97 -1.17
N GLN A 182 12.16 39.66 -2.00
CA GLN A 182 13.29 40.49 -1.56
C GLN A 182 14.35 39.67 -0.82
N ARG A 183 14.58 38.43 -1.26
CA ARG A 183 15.57 37.51 -0.68
C ARG A 183 15.38 37.28 0.82
N ALA A 184 14.13 37.11 1.26
CA ALA A 184 13.86 36.77 2.65
C ALA A 184 14.58 35.47 3.04
N PRO A 185 15.15 35.37 4.26
CA PRO A 185 15.89 34.19 4.67
C PRO A 185 14.99 32.95 4.76
N LEU A 186 15.58 31.78 4.49
CA LEU A 186 14.92 30.49 4.67
C LEU A 186 14.64 30.23 6.16
N VAL A 187 13.53 29.57 6.45
CA VAL A 187 13.23 29.02 7.78
C VAL A 187 13.59 27.53 7.87
N ASP A 188 13.71 27.01 9.09
CA ASP A 188 14.27 25.68 9.42
C ASP A 188 13.81 24.52 8.50
N PRO A 189 12.52 24.33 8.14
CA PRO A 189 12.11 23.29 7.18
C PRO A 189 12.52 23.56 5.72
N GLN A 190 12.59 24.83 5.31
CA GLN A 190 12.91 25.22 3.93
C GLN A 190 14.39 25.00 3.58
N THR A 191 15.26 24.86 4.58
CA THR A 191 16.68 24.53 4.37
C THR A 191 16.85 23.20 3.64
N ARG A 192 15.87 22.29 3.73
CA ARG A 192 15.86 21.01 3.02
C ARG A 192 15.50 21.14 1.53
N PHE A 193 15.05 22.33 1.11
CA PHE A 193 14.72 22.67 -0.28
C PHE A 193 15.83 23.47 -0.95
N GLN A 194 16.75 24.02 -0.15
CA GLN A 194 17.69 25.04 -0.57
C GLN A 194 18.55 24.58 -1.74
N VAL A 195 18.80 25.48 -2.68
CA VAL A 195 19.82 25.30 -3.71
C VAL A 195 20.75 26.50 -3.68
N ASP A 196 21.99 26.28 -3.26
CA ASP A 196 22.95 27.36 -2.95
C ASP A 196 23.31 28.25 -4.15
N SER A 197 23.27 27.71 -5.35
CA SER A 197 23.55 28.45 -6.59
C SER A 197 23.08 27.70 -7.82
N GLN A 198 22.84 28.42 -8.92
CA GLN A 198 22.58 27.79 -10.21
C GLN A 198 23.71 26.85 -10.66
N ALA A 199 24.97 27.11 -10.28
CA ALA A 199 26.08 26.22 -10.61
C ALA A 199 25.97 24.86 -9.89
N THR A 200 25.52 24.86 -8.64
CA THR A 200 25.21 23.64 -7.89
C THR A 200 24.01 22.92 -8.49
N TYR A 201 22.94 23.64 -8.78
CA TYR A 201 21.75 23.12 -9.45
C TYR A 201 22.07 22.38 -10.75
N TRP A 202 22.79 23.04 -11.67
CA TRP A 202 23.11 22.44 -12.96
C TRP A 202 24.07 21.26 -12.86
N ARG A 203 24.96 21.24 -11.87
CA ARG A 203 25.81 20.06 -11.59
C ARG A 203 24.97 18.86 -11.16
N GLN A 204 23.97 19.07 -10.31
CA GLN A 204 23.05 18.02 -9.90
C GLN A 204 22.19 17.54 -11.07
N MET A 205 21.65 18.46 -11.87
CA MET A 205 20.90 18.13 -13.10
C MET A 205 21.75 17.31 -14.08
N ASP A 206 23.02 17.66 -14.27
CA ASP A 206 23.95 16.91 -15.12
C ASP A 206 24.23 15.51 -14.56
N ALA A 207 24.40 15.39 -13.23
CA ALA A 207 24.61 14.10 -12.55
C ALA A 207 23.40 13.17 -12.69
N LEU A 208 22.18 13.69 -12.49
CA LEU A 208 20.94 12.94 -12.71
C LEU A 208 20.78 12.56 -14.18
N GLN A 209 20.99 13.51 -15.11
CA GLN A 209 20.84 13.27 -16.54
C GLN A 209 21.76 12.16 -17.04
N ALA A 210 23.00 12.08 -16.52
CA ALA A 210 23.94 11.02 -16.82
C ALA A 210 23.47 9.63 -16.34
N LYS A 211 22.74 9.55 -15.22
CA LYS A 211 22.17 8.30 -14.70
C LYS A 211 20.92 7.84 -15.46
N LEU A 212 20.21 8.76 -16.10
CA LEU A 212 18.94 8.50 -16.80
C LEU A 212 19.10 8.19 -18.30
N SER A 213 20.31 8.23 -18.86
CA SER A 213 20.53 8.13 -20.32
C SER A 213 19.97 6.85 -20.96
N ASP A 214 19.90 5.75 -20.20
CA ASP A 214 19.43 4.44 -20.67
C ASP A 214 17.99 4.12 -20.22
N VAL A 215 17.30 5.08 -19.59
CA VAL A 215 15.96 4.87 -19.01
C VAL A 215 14.91 5.67 -19.80
N SER A 216 14.22 5.03 -20.73
CA SER A 216 13.25 5.68 -21.62
C SER A 216 11.99 6.23 -20.93
N THR A 217 11.76 5.89 -19.67
CA THR A 217 10.59 6.30 -18.88
C THR A 217 10.89 7.38 -17.85
N GLN A 218 12.13 7.88 -17.80
CA GLN A 218 12.55 8.90 -16.84
C GLN A 218 13.26 10.05 -17.55
N SER A 219 12.87 11.28 -17.22
CA SER A 219 13.47 12.49 -17.77
C SER A 219 13.45 13.61 -16.74
N LEU A 220 14.14 14.71 -17.01
CA LEU A 220 14.24 15.85 -16.11
C LEU A 220 13.51 17.06 -16.70
N GLY A 221 12.98 17.90 -15.81
CA GLY A 221 12.53 19.24 -16.11
C GLY A 221 13.03 20.22 -15.07
N VAL A 222 13.01 21.49 -15.42
CA VAL A 222 13.51 22.59 -14.59
C VAL A 222 12.35 23.25 -13.90
N VAL A 223 12.54 23.57 -12.62
CA VAL A 223 11.57 24.35 -11.87
C VAL A 223 12.25 25.56 -11.25
N ALA A 224 11.65 26.73 -11.39
CA ALA A 224 11.81 27.79 -10.40
C ALA A 224 10.59 27.71 -9.50
N HIS A 225 10.77 27.47 -8.19
CA HIS A 225 9.63 27.10 -7.34
C HIS A 225 8.49 28.13 -7.43
N SER A 226 8.79 29.40 -7.13
CA SER A 226 7.88 30.55 -7.32
C SER A 226 8.68 31.85 -7.25
N MET A 227 8.06 33.01 -7.56
CA MET A 227 8.74 34.31 -7.42
C MET A 227 9.07 34.68 -5.97
N ARG A 228 8.42 34.01 -5.01
CA ARG A 228 8.78 34.11 -3.59
C ARG A 228 10.12 33.44 -3.30
N ALA A 229 10.43 32.35 -4.01
CA ALA A 229 11.61 31.54 -3.74
C ALA A 229 12.79 31.84 -4.66
N VAL A 230 12.56 32.50 -5.81
CA VAL A 230 13.56 32.79 -6.84
C VAL A 230 13.31 34.19 -7.41
N GLU A 231 14.34 35.03 -7.43
CA GLU A 231 14.25 36.39 -7.98
C GLU A 231 14.16 36.38 -9.52
N THR A 232 13.47 37.37 -10.11
CA THR A 232 13.21 37.44 -11.56
C THR A 232 14.47 37.28 -12.43
N PRO A 233 15.63 37.92 -12.14
CA PRO A 233 16.84 37.74 -12.95
C PRO A 233 17.35 36.30 -12.98
N ASP A 234 17.12 35.54 -11.91
CA ASP A 234 17.56 34.15 -11.81
C ASP A 234 16.55 33.19 -12.46
N ILE A 235 15.25 33.50 -12.40
CA ILE A 235 14.21 32.85 -13.23
C ILE A 235 14.55 32.97 -14.71
N VAL A 236 14.92 34.17 -15.19
CA VAL A 236 15.30 34.40 -16.59
C VAL A 236 16.47 33.50 -17.00
N LYS A 237 17.55 33.45 -16.21
CA LYS A 237 18.71 32.60 -16.51
C LYS A 237 18.37 31.11 -16.49
N LEU A 238 17.59 30.65 -15.51
CA LEU A 238 17.16 29.26 -15.42
C LEU A 238 16.33 28.85 -16.64
N HIS A 239 15.44 29.74 -17.08
CA HIS A 239 14.62 29.54 -18.27
C HIS A 239 15.45 29.56 -19.56
N GLU A 240 16.33 30.53 -19.75
CA GLU A 240 17.23 30.56 -20.93
C GLU A 240 18.07 29.29 -21.04
N GLU A 241 18.57 28.79 -19.90
CA GLU A 241 19.36 27.57 -19.84
C GLU A 241 18.50 26.30 -20.03
N SER A 242 17.26 26.27 -19.53
CA SER A 242 16.33 25.16 -19.80
C SER A 242 16.00 25.07 -21.28
N VAL A 243 15.76 26.21 -21.95
CA VAL A 243 15.54 26.30 -23.40
C VAL A 243 16.77 25.80 -24.16
N ARG A 244 17.98 26.26 -23.79
CA ARG A 244 19.24 25.81 -24.41
C ARG A 244 19.43 24.29 -24.32
N ARG A 245 19.00 23.69 -23.21
CA ARG A 245 19.07 22.24 -22.94
C ARG A 245 17.87 21.46 -23.47
N GLY A 246 16.83 22.15 -23.93
CA GLY A 246 15.59 21.55 -24.41
C GLY A 246 14.71 20.94 -23.30
N LEU A 247 14.93 21.33 -22.04
CA LEU A 247 14.15 20.86 -20.89
C LEU A 247 12.84 21.66 -20.74
N VAL A 248 11.82 21.06 -20.14
CA VAL A 248 10.60 21.79 -19.75
C VAL A 248 10.88 22.70 -18.56
N PHE A 249 10.11 23.77 -18.42
CA PHE A 249 10.21 24.73 -17.32
C PHE A 249 8.87 24.87 -16.61
N HIS A 250 8.82 24.61 -15.31
CA HIS A 250 7.60 24.67 -14.50
C HIS A 250 7.76 25.64 -13.34
N MET A 251 6.66 26.28 -12.91
CA MET A 251 6.70 27.27 -11.83
C MET A 251 5.32 27.44 -11.19
N HIS A 252 5.23 27.46 -9.86
CA HIS A 252 4.01 27.90 -9.17
C HIS A 252 3.82 29.40 -9.38
N LEU A 253 2.60 29.81 -9.72
CA LEU A 253 2.32 31.20 -10.08
C LEU A 253 0.91 31.59 -9.63
N GLU A 254 0.82 32.62 -8.78
CA GLU A 254 -0.44 33.31 -8.44
C GLU A 254 -1.53 32.36 -7.90
N GLU A 255 -1.12 31.36 -7.14
CA GLU A 255 -1.99 30.41 -6.42
C GLU A 255 -2.86 31.12 -5.38
N GLN A 256 -2.27 32.09 -4.66
CA GLN A 256 -2.88 32.79 -3.53
C GLN A 256 -2.90 34.31 -3.75
N GLU A 257 -3.98 34.99 -3.38
CA GLU A 257 -4.13 36.46 -3.45
C GLU A 257 -2.95 37.18 -2.79
N ARG A 258 -2.51 36.68 -1.63
CA ARG A 258 -1.37 37.23 -0.90
C ARG A 258 -0.06 37.20 -1.69
N GLU A 259 0.18 36.20 -2.54
CA GLU A 259 1.37 36.18 -3.39
C GLU A 259 1.36 37.35 -4.37
N VAL A 260 0.20 37.64 -4.97
CA VAL A 260 0.02 38.75 -5.91
C VAL A 260 0.28 40.08 -5.20
N ASP A 261 -0.30 40.28 -4.02
CA ASP A 261 -0.14 41.51 -3.24
C ASP A 261 1.30 41.73 -2.77
N ASP A 262 1.93 40.68 -2.22
CA ASP A 262 3.33 40.74 -1.77
C ASP A 262 4.26 41.02 -2.97
N CYS A 263 3.98 40.47 -4.15
CA CYS A 263 4.73 40.75 -5.38
C CYS A 263 4.60 42.21 -5.81
N LYS A 264 3.38 42.74 -5.87
CA LYS A 264 3.11 44.14 -6.24
C LYS A 264 3.81 45.10 -5.29
N ALA A 265 3.78 44.79 -3.99
CA ALA A 265 4.48 45.58 -2.98
C ALA A 265 6.00 45.57 -3.17
N ALA A 266 6.57 44.43 -3.61
CA ALA A 266 8.01 44.29 -3.82
C ALA A 266 8.51 44.79 -5.19
N ASN A 267 7.64 44.88 -6.20
CA ASN A 267 8.02 45.09 -7.60
C ASN A 267 7.23 46.23 -8.27
N ASP A 268 7.12 47.38 -7.61
CA ASP A 268 6.54 48.62 -8.17
C ASP A 268 5.12 48.46 -8.78
N GLY A 269 4.30 47.61 -8.15
CA GLY A 269 2.91 47.37 -8.55
C GLY A 269 2.70 46.27 -9.60
N GLU A 270 3.75 45.56 -10.00
CA GLU A 270 3.68 44.47 -10.97
C GLU A 270 3.18 43.16 -10.35
N THR A 271 2.37 42.41 -11.09
CA THR A 271 1.97 41.03 -10.75
C THR A 271 3.10 40.05 -11.07
N PRO A 272 3.12 38.84 -10.45
CA PRO A 272 4.03 37.78 -10.87
C PRO A 272 3.94 37.47 -12.38
N MET A 273 2.74 37.34 -12.95
CA MET A 273 2.56 37.10 -14.39
C MET A 273 3.07 38.28 -15.23
N GLY A 274 2.79 39.52 -14.83
CA GLY A 274 3.29 40.73 -15.49
C GLY A 274 4.82 40.77 -15.58
N LEU A 275 5.50 40.39 -14.50
CA LEU A 275 6.96 40.27 -14.48
C LEU A 275 7.47 39.17 -15.43
N LEU A 276 6.83 38.01 -15.49
CA LEU A 276 7.19 36.96 -16.46
C LEU A 276 7.02 37.47 -17.89
N LEU A 277 5.90 38.12 -18.22
CA LEU A 277 5.62 38.62 -19.56
C LEU A 277 6.62 39.68 -20.03
N LYS A 278 7.17 40.46 -19.11
CA LYS A 278 8.18 41.49 -19.36
C LYS A 278 9.58 40.94 -19.55
N HIS A 279 9.96 39.94 -18.74
CA HIS A 279 11.37 39.55 -18.59
C HIS A 279 11.69 38.18 -19.16
N VAL A 280 10.73 37.26 -19.23
CA VAL A 280 10.95 35.90 -19.71
C VAL A 280 10.41 35.74 -21.13
N GLN A 281 11.20 35.09 -21.99
CA GLN A 281 10.76 34.70 -23.33
C GLN A 281 9.89 33.45 -23.25
N ILE A 282 8.62 33.62 -22.85
CA ILE A 282 7.65 32.52 -22.72
C ILE A 282 7.55 31.72 -24.04
N ASP A 283 7.56 30.39 -23.91
CA ASP A 283 7.43 29.45 -25.02
C ASP A 283 6.53 28.25 -24.67
N GLU A 284 6.41 27.29 -25.58
CA GLU A 284 5.57 26.10 -25.40
C GLU A 284 6.03 25.09 -24.33
N LYS A 285 7.24 25.23 -23.77
CA LYS A 285 7.80 24.38 -22.71
C LYS A 285 7.68 24.99 -21.33
N PHE A 286 7.25 26.25 -21.23
CA PHE A 286 6.89 26.87 -19.96
C PHE A 286 5.50 26.39 -19.52
N THR A 287 5.38 25.88 -18.29
CA THR A 287 4.11 25.62 -17.61
C THR A 287 4.02 26.42 -16.31
N ALA A 288 2.99 27.26 -16.20
CA ALA A 288 2.63 27.95 -14.96
C ALA A 288 1.57 27.11 -14.22
N VAL A 289 1.80 26.84 -12.95
CA VAL A 289 0.91 26.01 -12.11
C VAL A 289 0.00 26.94 -11.30
N HIS A 290 -1.28 26.56 -11.20
CA HIS A 290 -2.40 27.26 -10.57
C HIS A 290 -2.96 28.43 -11.41
N CYS A 291 -2.26 29.56 -11.44
CA CYS A 291 -2.77 30.80 -12.06
C CYS A 291 -4.17 31.22 -11.55
N THR A 292 -4.47 30.88 -10.28
CA THR A 292 -5.80 31.07 -9.68
C THR A 292 -6.20 32.54 -9.63
N TRP A 293 -5.25 33.41 -9.31
CA TRP A 293 -5.44 34.85 -9.17
C TRP A 293 -4.84 35.66 -10.33
N THR A 294 -4.55 35.02 -11.46
CA THR A 294 -4.01 35.70 -12.65
C THR A 294 -5.07 36.56 -13.34
N ASP A 295 -4.70 37.80 -13.67
CA ASP A 295 -5.56 38.66 -14.48
C ASP A 295 -5.82 38.03 -15.86
N ALA A 296 -7.08 38.07 -16.29
CA ALA A 296 -7.51 37.44 -17.54
C ALA A 296 -6.75 37.94 -18.78
N ALA A 297 -6.37 39.23 -18.83
CA ALA A 297 -5.64 39.78 -19.95
C ALA A 297 -4.16 39.38 -19.94
N GLU A 298 -3.56 39.21 -18.76
CA GLU A 298 -2.19 38.71 -18.61
C GLU A 298 -2.12 37.21 -18.95
N LEU A 299 -3.06 36.41 -18.44
CA LEU A 299 -3.13 34.98 -18.76
C LEU A 299 -3.29 34.75 -20.26
N LYS A 300 -4.13 35.56 -20.92
CA LYS A 300 -4.28 35.52 -22.38
C LYS A 300 -2.97 35.80 -23.11
N GLN A 301 -2.22 36.82 -22.68
CA GLN A 301 -0.91 37.14 -23.29
C GLN A 301 0.10 36.01 -23.08
N PHE A 302 0.11 35.38 -21.91
CA PHE A 302 0.99 34.23 -21.61
C PHE A 302 0.70 33.05 -22.53
N VAL A 303 -0.59 32.74 -22.73
CA VAL A 303 -1.06 31.69 -23.63
C VAL A 303 -0.80 32.03 -25.11
N GLU A 304 -0.95 33.29 -25.53
CA GLU A 304 -0.58 33.77 -26.88
C GLU A 304 0.91 33.60 -27.16
N LYS A 305 1.75 33.72 -26.12
CA LYS A 305 3.18 33.37 -26.15
C LYS A 305 3.46 31.87 -26.02
N LYS A 306 2.41 31.03 -26.06
CA LYS A 306 2.42 29.57 -26.03
C LYS A 306 2.64 28.90 -24.67
N GLY A 307 2.69 29.66 -23.58
CA GLY A 307 2.79 29.07 -22.23
C GLY A 307 1.61 28.15 -21.92
N ASN A 308 1.86 27.13 -21.09
CA ASN A 308 0.85 26.18 -20.61
C ASN A 308 0.44 26.52 -19.17
N VAL A 309 -0.80 26.17 -18.81
CA VAL A 309 -1.37 26.39 -17.48
C VAL A 309 -1.75 25.03 -16.90
N CYS A 310 -1.23 24.69 -15.72
CA CYS A 310 -1.57 23.47 -15.00
C CYS A 310 -2.48 23.79 -13.83
N LEU A 311 -3.72 23.33 -13.88
CA LEU A 311 -4.70 23.50 -12.80
C LEU A 311 -4.74 22.25 -11.92
N CYS A 312 -4.94 22.42 -10.62
CA CYS A 312 -5.00 21.33 -9.64
C CYS A 312 -6.31 21.38 -8.83
N PRO A 313 -7.49 21.18 -9.46
CA PRO A 313 -8.80 21.47 -8.88
C PRO A 313 -9.07 20.91 -7.48
N LEU A 314 -8.66 19.67 -7.19
CA LEU A 314 -8.88 19.07 -5.87
C LEU A 314 -8.02 19.72 -4.80
N THR A 315 -6.76 20.02 -5.11
CA THR A 315 -5.86 20.70 -4.18
C THR A 315 -6.26 22.16 -4.00
N GLU A 316 -6.57 22.87 -5.08
CA GLU A 316 -7.05 24.25 -5.05
C GLU A 316 -8.35 24.39 -4.25
N GLY A 317 -9.25 23.41 -4.37
CA GLY A 317 -10.46 23.31 -3.56
C GLY A 317 -10.18 22.97 -2.10
N ASN A 318 -9.19 22.11 -1.81
CA ASN A 318 -8.79 21.74 -0.45
C ASN A 318 -8.12 22.91 0.29
N LEU A 319 -7.21 23.63 -0.38
CA LEU A 319 -6.47 24.76 0.18
C LEU A 319 -7.26 26.06 0.20
N GLY A 320 -8.38 26.11 -0.54
CA GLY A 320 -9.27 27.27 -0.61
C GLY A 320 -8.66 28.40 -1.45
N ASP A 321 -7.96 28.06 -2.52
CA ASP A 321 -7.21 29.02 -3.36
C ASP A 321 -8.15 29.95 -4.13
N GLY A 322 -9.20 29.41 -4.75
CA GLY A 322 -10.16 30.18 -5.55
C GLY A 322 -10.63 29.46 -6.81
N PHE A 323 -11.06 30.23 -7.81
CA PHE A 323 -11.56 29.73 -9.09
C PHE A 323 -10.71 30.31 -10.23
N PRO A 324 -9.79 29.53 -10.84
CA PRO A 324 -8.90 30.01 -11.89
C PRO A 324 -9.66 30.45 -13.14
N PHE A 325 -9.16 31.43 -13.88
CA PHE A 325 -9.80 31.87 -15.12
C PHE A 325 -9.54 30.88 -16.28
N ILE A 326 -10.59 30.26 -16.82
CA ILE A 326 -10.48 29.20 -17.87
C ILE A 326 -10.65 29.75 -19.30
N ALA A 327 -10.85 31.06 -19.53
CA ALA A 327 -11.28 31.51 -20.86
C ALA A 327 -10.18 31.46 -21.95
N GLY A 328 -10.50 30.85 -23.10
CA GLY A 328 -9.77 31.00 -24.36
C GLY A 328 -8.43 30.28 -24.48
N CYS A 329 -8.06 29.40 -23.54
CA CYS A 329 -6.73 28.79 -23.46
C CYS A 329 -6.72 27.24 -23.46
N SER A 330 -7.81 26.60 -23.87
CA SER A 330 -8.00 25.14 -23.71
C SER A 330 -6.88 24.25 -24.25
N ASP A 331 -6.26 24.57 -25.38
CA ASP A 331 -5.15 23.76 -25.92
C ASP A 331 -3.84 23.86 -25.10
N ARG A 332 -3.84 24.71 -24.08
CA ARG A 332 -2.73 25.00 -23.16
C ARG A 332 -3.06 24.69 -21.69
N VAL A 333 -4.26 24.23 -21.38
CA VAL A 333 -4.62 23.81 -20.02
C VAL A 333 -4.33 22.31 -19.83
N CYS A 334 -3.63 21.97 -18.76
CA CYS A 334 -3.44 20.61 -18.27
C CYS A 334 -3.82 20.50 -16.78
N LEU A 335 -3.84 19.28 -16.26
CA LEU A 335 -4.26 19.00 -14.88
C LEU A 335 -3.15 18.34 -14.06
N GLY A 336 -3.14 18.63 -12.76
CA GLY A 336 -2.27 17.99 -11.76
C GLY A 336 -3.03 17.58 -10.50
N THR A 337 -2.51 16.62 -9.74
CA THR A 337 -3.07 16.21 -8.43
C THR A 337 -2.39 16.88 -7.25
N ASP A 338 -1.23 17.51 -7.49
CA ASP A 338 -0.53 18.37 -6.54
C ASP A 338 -0.29 17.72 -5.16
N CYS A 339 -1.00 18.14 -4.10
CA CYS A 339 -0.74 17.69 -2.74
C CYS A 339 -1.12 16.22 -2.51
N ASN A 340 -1.83 15.62 -3.45
CA ASN A 340 -2.24 14.21 -3.43
C ASN A 340 -3.10 13.83 -2.22
N ALA A 341 -3.83 14.79 -1.62
CA ALA A 341 -4.87 14.51 -0.62
C ALA A 341 -5.90 13.50 -1.18
N ARG A 342 -6.18 13.61 -2.49
CA ARG A 342 -6.92 12.65 -3.30
C ARG A 342 -6.18 12.45 -4.63
N VAL A 343 -6.09 11.21 -5.11
CA VAL A 343 -5.48 10.88 -6.42
C VAL A 343 -6.54 10.22 -7.30
N ASP A 344 -7.16 11.01 -8.19
CA ASP A 344 -8.12 10.54 -9.20
C ASP A 344 -8.35 11.61 -10.28
N MET A 345 -7.86 11.36 -11.50
CA MET A 345 -7.99 12.33 -12.60
C MET A 345 -9.44 12.50 -13.09
N CYS A 346 -10.31 11.50 -12.91
CA CYS A 346 -11.74 11.69 -13.17
C CYS A 346 -12.34 12.72 -12.22
N GLU A 347 -11.85 12.73 -10.98
CA GLU A 347 -12.29 13.66 -9.96
C GLU A 347 -11.72 15.07 -10.18
N GLU A 348 -10.45 15.20 -10.59
CA GLU A 348 -9.86 16.49 -11.01
C GLU A 348 -10.67 17.14 -12.15
N MET A 349 -10.92 16.39 -13.24
CA MET A 349 -11.71 16.87 -14.38
C MET A 349 -13.12 17.29 -13.96
N ARG A 350 -13.76 16.49 -13.11
CA ARG A 350 -15.13 16.76 -12.61
C ARG A 350 -15.15 18.02 -11.76
N TRP A 351 -14.18 18.17 -10.85
CA TRP A 351 -14.12 19.31 -9.94
C TRP A 351 -13.76 20.61 -10.64
N LEU A 352 -12.91 20.58 -11.68
CA LEU A 352 -12.68 21.76 -12.53
C LEU A 352 -14.01 22.30 -13.06
N GLU A 353 -14.84 21.45 -13.66
CA GLU A 353 -16.14 21.89 -14.14
C GLU A 353 -17.09 22.26 -12.98
N TYR A 354 -17.20 21.42 -11.95
CA TYR A 354 -18.23 21.59 -10.92
C TYR A 354 -18.00 22.83 -10.04
N ALA A 355 -16.75 23.13 -9.68
CA ALA A 355 -16.41 24.35 -8.97
C ALA A 355 -16.87 25.59 -9.76
N HIS A 356 -16.58 25.60 -11.06
CA HIS A 356 -17.01 26.66 -11.96
C HIS A 356 -18.53 26.72 -12.16
N ARG A 357 -19.23 25.59 -12.21
CA ARG A 357 -20.71 25.57 -12.24
C ARG A 357 -21.31 26.23 -11.01
N LEU A 358 -20.75 25.94 -9.84
CA LEU A 358 -21.19 26.53 -8.57
C LEU A 358 -20.94 28.04 -8.55
N HIS A 359 -19.78 28.47 -9.05
CA HIS A 359 -19.42 29.88 -9.11
C HIS A 359 -20.30 30.69 -10.09
N GLU A 360 -20.54 30.17 -11.30
CA GLU A 360 -21.24 30.90 -12.37
C GLU A 360 -22.74 30.62 -12.48
N GLY A 361 -23.27 29.63 -11.75
CA GLY A 361 -24.69 29.28 -11.74
C GLY A 361 -25.20 28.67 -13.06
N ARG A 362 -24.33 28.06 -13.87
CA ARG A 362 -24.66 27.42 -15.16
C ARG A 362 -23.85 26.14 -15.41
N ARG A 363 -24.23 25.33 -16.40
CA ARG A 363 -23.53 24.09 -16.83
C ARG A 363 -22.74 24.34 -18.11
N GLY A 364 -21.66 23.58 -18.34
CA GLY A 364 -20.83 23.75 -19.53
C GLY A 364 -19.94 24.98 -19.40
N VAL A 365 -19.39 25.22 -18.21
CA VAL A 365 -18.61 26.43 -17.97
C VAL A 365 -17.32 26.40 -18.76
N CYS A 366 -16.61 25.27 -18.70
CA CYS A 366 -15.37 25.08 -19.43
C CYS A 366 -15.57 25.10 -20.97
N THR A 367 -16.76 24.74 -21.48
CA THR A 367 -17.02 24.76 -22.93
C THR A 367 -17.24 26.16 -23.46
N ASP A 368 -17.92 27.06 -22.74
CA ASP A 368 -18.17 28.44 -23.21
C ASP A 368 -16.89 29.26 -23.35
N ALA A 369 -15.83 28.85 -22.65
CA ALA A 369 -14.47 29.36 -22.80
C ALA A 369 -13.79 28.91 -24.11
N THR A 370 -14.40 28.01 -24.88
CA THR A 370 -13.80 27.33 -26.04
C THR A 370 -14.81 27.24 -27.18
N SER A 371 -14.37 26.99 -28.42
CA SER A 371 -15.30 26.68 -29.52
C SER A 371 -15.80 25.22 -29.48
N GLU A 372 -15.46 24.45 -28.44
CA GLU A 372 -15.78 23.03 -28.33
C GLU A 372 -17.08 22.81 -27.58
N THR A 373 -17.90 21.87 -28.08
CA THR A 373 -19.22 21.57 -27.54
C THR A 373 -19.26 20.28 -26.71
N ASP A 374 -18.23 19.43 -26.80
CA ASP A 374 -18.10 18.20 -26.00
C ASP A 374 -17.21 18.46 -24.78
N LEU A 375 -17.86 18.78 -23.66
CA LEU A 375 -17.19 19.05 -22.39
C LEU A 375 -16.34 17.87 -21.89
N ALA A 376 -16.79 16.63 -22.06
CA ALA A 376 -16.07 15.49 -21.51
C ALA A 376 -14.78 15.21 -22.30
N ALA A 377 -14.85 15.32 -23.63
CA ALA A 377 -13.67 15.22 -24.50
C ALA A 377 -12.66 16.35 -24.22
N LEU A 378 -13.15 17.58 -24.01
CA LEU A 378 -12.33 18.74 -23.64
C LEU A 378 -11.53 18.49 -22.35
N LEU A 379 -12.21 18.08 -21.28
CA LEU A 379 -11.57 17.81 -19.99
C LEU A 379 -10.61 16.62 -20.07
N PHE A 380 -10.98 15.57 -20.79
CA PHE A 380 -10.09 14.41 -20.98
C PHE A 380 -8.81 14.78 -21.75
N ARG A 381 -8.89 15.73 -22.69
CA ARG A 381 -7.71 16.26 -23.37
C ARG A 381 -6.77 17.02 -22.40
N TYR A 382 -7.30 17.70 -21.39
CA TYR A 382 -6.49 18.36 -20.36
C TYR A 382 -5.70 17.33 -19.55
N ALA A 383 -6.33 16.21 -19.21
CA ALA A 383 -5.73 15.09 -18.47
C ALA A 383 -4.84 14.15 -19.32
N THR A 384 -4.68 14.40 -20.62
CA THR A 384 -3.94 13.49 -21.54
C THR A 384 -2.99 14.27 -22.43
N LYS A 385 -3.42 14.64 -23.64
CA LYS A 385 -2.61 15.32 -24.66
C LYS A 385 -1.98 16.61 -24.15
N ASN A 386 -2.73 17.43 -23.41
CA ASN A 386 -2.19 18.71 -22.95
C ASN A 386 -1.19 18.51 -21.82
N GLY A 387 -1.45 17.59 -20.89
CA GLY A 387 -0.45 17.17 -19.89
C GLY A 387 0.82 16.59 -20.54
N ALA A 388 0.69 15.80 -21.60
CA ALA A 388 1.84 15.30 -22.34
C ALA A 388 2.65 16.44 -22.99
N LYS A 389 1.98 17.45 -23.55
CA LYS A 389 2.63 18.63 -24.12
C LYS A 389 3.37 19.46 -23.05
N SER A 390 2.75 19.71 -21.90
CA SER A 390 3.38 20.49 -20.81
C SER A 390 4.62 19.82 -20.23
N LEU A 391 4.69 18.49 -20.35
CA LEU A 391 5.84 17.67 -19.97
C LEU A 391 6.77 17.31 -21.14
N ASN A 392 6.49 17.78 -22.36
CA ASN A 392 7.24 17.46 -23.59
C ASN A 392 7.42 15.95 -23.83
N LEU A 393 6.36 15.18 -23.60
CA LEU A 393 6.33 13.73 -23.76
C LEU A 393 5.53 13.30 -24.99
N ARG A 394 5.97 12.22 -25.65
CA ARG A 394 5.22 11.55 -26.74
C ARG A 394 4.28 10.48 -26.17
N VAL A 395 3.34 10.91 -25.33
CA VAL A 395 2.31 10.10 -24.64
C VAL A 395 0.96 10.83 -24.69
N GLY A 396 -0.08 10.31 -24.03
CA GLY A 396 -1.37 11.01 -23.91
C GLY A 396 -2.23 11.03 -25.18
N GLU A 397 -1.79 10.35 -26.25
CA GLU A 397 -2.56 10.12 -27.47
C GLU A 397 -2.30 8.68 -27.97
N ILE A 398 -3.32 8.01 -28.49
CA ILE A 398 -3.16 6.73 -29.21
C ILE A 398 -2.81 7.06 -30.65
N ARG A 399 -1.50 7.23 -30.92
CA ARG A 399 -1.00 7.73 -32.21
C ARG A 399 0.32 7.08 -32.58
N GLU A 400 0.54 6.86 -33.87
CA GLU A 400 1.82 6.37 -34.38
C GLU A 400 3.01 7.22 -33.89
N GLY A 401 4.08 6.52 -33.48
CA GLY A 401 5.29 7.09 -32.92
C GLY A 401 5.14 7.62 -31.49
N TYR A 402 4.05 7.34 -30.78
CA TYR A 402 3.91 7.63 -29.35
C TYR A 402 4.22 6.39 -28.53
N ALA A 403 4.65 6.55 -27.28
CA ALA A 403 4.81 5.40 -26.40
C ALA A 403 3.45 4.75 -26.15
N ALA A 404 3.45 3.42 -26.01
CA ALA A 404 2.30 2.61 -25.66
C ALA A 404 1.94 2.79 -24.17
N ASP A 405 1.57 4.01 -23.81
CA ASP A 405 1.10 4.42 -22.49
C ASP A 405 -0.43 4.48 -22.54
N PHE A 406 -1.10 3.52 -21.90
CA PHE A 406 -2.54 3.29 -22.04
C PHE A 406 -3.23 3.15 -20.69
N ALA A 407 -4.52 3.49 -20.67
CA ALA A 407 -5.45 3.10 -19.62
C ALA A 407 -6.55 2.22 -20.25
N LEU A 408 -6.78 1.04 -19.66
CA LEU A 408 -7.79 0.11 -20.11
C LEU A 408 -8.99 0.16 -19.16
N VAL A 409 -10.13 0.57 -19.68
CA VAL A 409 -11.36 0.82 -18.91
C VAL A 409 -12.36 -0.31 -19.13
N ASP A 410 -12.93 -0.79 -18.04
CA ASP A 410 -14.02 -1.77 -18.00
C ASP A 410 -15.35 -1.10 -18.32
N MET A 411 -15.91 -1.40 -19.48
CA MET A 411 -17.23 -0.88 -19.85
C MET A 411 -18.36 -1.66 -19.19
N ASP A 412 -18.11 -2.90 -18.74
CA ASP A 412 -19.11 -3.76 -18.08
C ASP A 412 -19.25 -3.45 -16.58
N GLU A 413 -18.36 -2.64 -16.02
CA GLU A 413 -18.47 -2.20 -14.64
C GLU A 413 -19.74 -1.35 -14.43
N GLU A 414 -20.39 -1.52 -13.27
CA GLU A 414 -21.66 -0.92 -12.87
C GLU A 414 -21.79 0.57 -13.17
N GLN A 415 -20.69 1.33 -13.05
CA GLN A 415 -20.68 2.77 -13.32
C GLN A 415 -20.78 3.12 -14.81
N LEU A 416 -20.39 2.20 -15.70
CA LEU A 416 -20.26 2.41 -17.15
C LEU A 416 -21.13 1.48 -18.01
N LYS A 417 -21.69 0.38 -17.48
CA LYS A 417 -22.39 -0.67 -18.24
C LYS A 417 -23.59 -0.25 -19.09
N PHE A 418 -24.11 0.96 -18.89
CA PHE A 418 -25.20 1.52 -19.70
C PHE A 418 -24.75 2.67 -20.62
N ALA A 419 -23.45 3.01 -20.62
CA ALA A 419 -22.91 4.00 -21.51
C ALA A 419 -22.85 3.46 -22.94
N THR A 420 -23.16 4.31 -23.90
CA THR A 420 -22.95 4.04 -25.32
C THR A 420 -21.62 4.62 -25.75
N SER A 421 -21.12 4.29 -26.94
CA SER A 421 -19.88 4.89 -27.48
C SER A 421 -19.89 6.42 -27.49
N SER A 422 -21.07 7.04 -27.65
CA SER A 422 -21.23 8.51 -27.60
C SER A 422 -21.31 9.09 -26.20
N SER A 423 -21.73 8.34 -25.18
CA SER A 423 -21.84 8.82 -23.79
C SER A 423 -20.73 8.33 -22.87
N LEU A 424 -19.91 7.37 -23.30
CA LEU A 424 -18.88 6.72 -22.48
C LEU A 424 -17.85 7.70 -21.90
N MET A 425 -17.38 8.68 -22.67
CA MET A 425 -16.43 9.68 -22.14
C MET A 425 -17.09 10.54 -21.05
N GLY A 426 -18.34 10.95 -21.27
CA GLY A 426 -19.12 11.67 -20.27
C GLY A 426 -19.35 10.85 -18.99
N ALA A 427 -19.67 9.56 -19.14
CA ALA A 427 -19.83 8.65 -18.01
C ALA A 427 -18.51 8.41 -17.26
N PHE A 428 -17.39 8.26 -17.97
CA PHE A 428 -16.06 8.11 -17.39
C PHE A 428 -15.63 9.34 -16.58
N VAL A 429 -15.79 10.55 -17.12
CA VAL A 429 -15.41 11.80 -16.44
C VAL A 429 -16.37 12.12 -15.28
N PHE A 430 -17.68 12.15 -15.54
CA PHE A 430 -18.66 12.68 -14.59
C PHE A 430 -19.30 11.63 -13.68
N GLY A 431 -19.26 10.35 -14.05
CA GLY A 431 -19.99 9.27 -13.35
C GLY A 431 -19.11 8.20 -12.72
N ALA A 432 -17.86 8.04 -13.16
CA ALA A 432 -16.99 6.96 -12.69
C ALA A 432 -16.00 7.42 -11.61
N ASN A 433 -15.52 6.45 -10.81
CA ASN A 433 -14.31 6.59 -10.01
C ASN A 433 -13.20 5.83 -10.72
N GLY A 434 -12.04 6.46 -10.96
CA GLY A 434 -10.96 5.88 -11.75
C GLY A 434 -10.52 4.50 -11.23
N SER A 435 -10.42 4.37 -9.91
CA SER A 435 -10.03 3.13 -9.20
C SER A 435 -10.99 1.94 -9.38
N ASN A 436 -12.23 2.18 -9.83
CA ASN A 436 -13.22 1.12 -10.04
C ASN A 436 -13.21 0.60 -11.49
N VAL A 437 -13.11 1.55 -12.43
CA VAL A 437 -13.34 1.30 -13.86
C VAL A 437 -12.05 1.06 -14.63
N VAL A 438 -10.91 1.58 -14.19
CA VAL A 438 -9.61 1.27 -14.81
C VAL A 438 -9.16 -0.11 -14.32
N LYS A 439 -8.86 -1.03 -15.24
CA LYS A 439 -8.45 -2.42 -14.94
C LYS A 439 -6.97 -2.69 -15.18
N ALA A 440 -6.36 -1.93 -16.07
CA ALA A 440 -4.93 -2.04 -16.32
C ALA A 440 -4.40 -0.75 -16.91
N THR A 441 -3.12 -0.51 -16.67
CA THR A 441 -2.38 0.58 -17.29
C THR A 441 -1.10 0.07 -17.93
N SER A 442 -0.78 0.60 -19.10
CA SER A 442 0.48 0.34 -19.80
C SER A 442 1.40 1.55 -19.67
N VAL A 443 2.68 1.33 -19.43
CA VAL A 443 3.74 2.34 -19.60
C VAL A 443 4.81 1.73 -20.48
N ASN A 444 5.09 2.38 -21.61
CA ASN A 444 6.05 1.92 -22.60
C ASN A 444 5.82 0.46 -23.04
N GLY A 445 4.55 0.11 -23.27
CA GLY A 445 4.11 -1.24 -23.66
C GLY A 445 4.12 -2.28 -22.52
N LYS A 446 4.54 -1.92 -21.31
CA LYS A 446 4.54 -2.80 -20.14
C LYS A 446 3.26 -2.62 -19.35
N TRP A 447 2.46 -3.68 -19.31
CA TRP A 447 1.18 -3.69 -18.62
C TRP A 447 1.32 -3.98 -17.14
N ARG A 448 0.55 -3.25 -16.34
CA ARG A 448 0.26 -3.51 -14.94
C ARG A 448 -1.25 -3.58 -14.79
N GLU A 449 -1.77 -4.68 -14.25
CA GLU A 449 -3.16 -4.72 -13.81
C GLU A 449 -3.31 -3.79 -12.61
N THR A 450 -4.38 -2.99 -12.61
CA THR A 450 -4.71 -2.16 -11.46
C THR A 450 -5.23 -3.07 -10.35
N VAL A 451 -5.19 -2.61 -9.10
CA VAL A 451 -5.88 -3.29 -8.00
C VAL A 451 -7.23 -2.60 -7.81
N PRO A 452 -8.36 -3.17 -8.31
CA PRO A 452 -9.65 -2.52 -8.12
C PRO A 452 -9.97 -2.32 -6.65
N GLN A 453 -10.61 -1.22 -6.30
CA GLN A 453 -11.15 -1.03 -4.95
C GLN A 453 -12.22 -2.09 -4.62
N LYS A 454 -12.92 -2.61 -5.64
CA LYS A 454 -13.82 -3.78 -5.58
C LYS A 454 -13.12 -5.14 -5.50
N VAL A 455 -11.80 -5.20 -5.67
CA VAL A 455 -10.99 -6.43 -5.49
C VAL A 455 -10.65 -6.65 -4.01
N HIS A 456 -11.03 -5.73 -3.12
CA HIS A 456 -11.22 -6.04 -1.70
C HIS A 456 -12.50 -6.88 -1.43
N GLU A 457 -13.47 -6.92 -2.37
CA GLU A 457 -14.75 -7.64 -2.20
C GLU A 457 -14.97 -8.80 -3.20
N GLN A 458 -14.27 -8.82 -4.34
CA GLN A 458 -14.46 -9.84 -5.40
C GLN A 458 -13.30 -10.83 -5.58
N ILE A 459 -12.15 -10.64 -4.91
CA ILE A 459 -11.17 -11.74 -4.73
C ILE A 459 -11.84 -12.93 -4.01
N SER A 460 -12.86 -12.67 -3.19
CA SER A 460 -13.73 -13.67 -2.57
C SER A 460 -14.47 -14.58 -3.56
N ALA A 461 -14.56 -14.24 -4.85
CA ALA A 461 -15.32 -15.01 -5.85
C ALA A 461 -14.45 -15.82 -6.83
N ALA A 462 -13.26 -15.33 -7.22
CA ALA A 462 -12.41 -15.96 -8.24
C ALA A 462 -11.41 -17.01 -7.72
N VAL A 463 -11.23 -17.10 -6.39
CA VAL A 463 -10.43 -18.16 -5.74
C VAL A 463 -11.04 -19.57 -5.91
N ASN A 464 -12.28 -19.65 -6.41
CA ASN A 464 -13.00 -20.93 -6.59
C ASN A 464 -12.59 -21.79 -7.81
N ASP A 465 -11.74 -21.33 -8.75
CA ASP A 465 -11.40 -22.13 -9.96
C ASP A 465 -9.93 -22.58 -10.14
N GLY A 466 -8.99 -22.07 -9.34
CA GLY A 466 -7.64 -22.64 -9.21
C GLY A 466 -6.64 -22.43 -10.36
N SER A 467 -6.77 -21.39 -11.19
CA SER A 467 -6.04 -21.30 -12.47
C SER A 467 -4.67 -20.56 -12.55
N ILE A 468 -4.02 -20.08 -11.47
CA ILE A 468 -2.67 -19.43 -11.60
C ILE A 468 -1.64 -19.88 -10.53
N ALA A 469 -0.41 -20.13 -11.00
CA ALA A 469 0.80 -20.45 -10.24
C ALA A 469 1.77 -19.24 -10.11
N ALA A 470 2.05 -18.88 -8.85
CA ALA A 470 3.07 -18.07 -8.16
C ALA A 470 4.12 -17.20 -8.90
N CYS A 471 4.30 -15.96 -8.41
CA CYS A 471 5.57 -15.21 -8.34
C CYS A 471 5.65 -14.39 -7.03
N VAL A 472 6.69 -14.59 -6.20
CA VAL A 472 7.01 -13.77 -5.02
C VAL A 472 7.41 -12.37 -5.48
N SER A 473 6.93 -11.31 -4.82
CA SER A 473 7.21 -9.92 -5.24
C SER A 473 8.68 -9.52 -5.10
N ASP A 474 9.16 -8.57 -5.90
CA ASP A 474 10.56 -8.12 -5.88
C ASP A 474 10.98 -7.50 -4.54
N GLU A 475 10.07 -6.83 -3.85
CA GLU A 475 10.29 -6.27 -2.51
C GLU A 475 10.48 -7.37 -1.47
N GLN A 476 9.67 -8.43 -1.54
CA GLN A 476 9.85 -9.62 -0.72
C GLN A 476 11.17 -10.33 -1.06
N GLN A 477 11.59 -10.36 -2.32
CA GLN A 477 12.92 -10.89 -2.69
C GLN A 477 14.07 -10.07 -2.10
N ILE A 478 13.93 -8.74 -1.99
CA ILE A 478 14.94 -7.88 -1.34
C ILE A 478 14.99 -8.17 0.17
N GLN A 479 13.84 -8.28 0.84
CA GLN A 479 13.79 -8.67 2.25
C GLN A 479 14.41 -10.04 2.48
N ILE A 480 14.14 -11.02 1.61
CA ILE A 480 14.77 -12.34 1.65
C ILE A 480 16.29 -12.23 1.50
N LYS A 481 16.79 -11.41 0.54
CA LYS A 481 18.23 -11.21 0.34
C LYS A 481 18.90 -10.52 1.54
N ALA A 482 18.25 -9.51 2.12
CA ALA A 482 18.75 -8.81 3.31
C ALA A 482 18.76 -9.72 4.54
N ALA A 483 17.71 -10.51 4.74
CA ALA A 483 17.65 -11.52 5.78
C ALA A 483 18.71 -12.61 5.57
N ALA A 484 18.93 -13.07 4.33
CA ALA A 484 19.99 -14.03 4.00
C ALA A 484 21.40 -13.45 4.18
N ALA A 485 21.59 -12.14 4.03
CA ALA A 485 22.85 -11.48 4.31
C ALA A 485 23.14 -11.36 5.82
N LEU A 486 22.09 -11.26 6.65
CA LEU A 486 22.19 -11.22 8.12
C LEU A 486 22.30 -12.63 8.73
N ALA A 487 21.47 -13.55 8.25
CA ALA A 487 21.49 -14.97 8.57
C ALA A 487 22.52 -15.65 7.66
N ASP A 488 23.81 -15.50 7.98
CA ASP A 488 24.86 -16.28 7.33
C ASP A 488 24.47 -17.76 7.40
N ALA A 489 24.17 -18.34 6.24
CA ALA A 489 23.75 -19.72 6.10
C ALA A 489 24.87 -20.72 6.46
N ASN A 490 26.04 -20.29 6.89
CA ASN A 490 27.07 -21.14 7.48
C ASN A 490 27.34 -20.83 8.97
N SER A 491 26.64 -19.85 9.54
CA SER A 491 26.75 -19.44 10.94
C SER A 491 25.65 -20.07 11.79
N ASP A 492 26.03 -20.55 12.97
CA ASP A 492 25.10 -21.05 14.01
C ASP A 492 24.85 -19.99 15.10
N ASP A 493 25.05 -18.72 14.76
CA ASP A 493 24.72 -17.57 15.60
C ASP A 493 23.21 -17.35 15.65
N ILE A 494 22.59 -17.81 16.73
CA ILE A 494 21.15 -17.69 16.98
C ILE A 494 20.67 -16.24 16.96
N VAL A 495 21.47 -15.28 17.42
CA VAL A 495 21.06 -13.88 17.51
C VAL A 495 20.95 -13.31 16.09
N LYS A 496 21.91 -13.59 15.22
CA LYS A 496 21.87 -13.18 13.81
C LYS A 496 20.71 -13.81 13.06
N LEU A 497 20.47 -15.12 13.25
CA LEU A 497 19.36 -15.81 12.60
C LEU A 497 18.01 -15.24 13.06
N ALA A 498 17.85 -15.01 14.37
CA ALA A 498 16.64 -14.39 14.91
C ALA A 498 16.43 -12.98 14.34
N ILE A 499 17.45 -12.11 14.30
CA ILE A 499 17.33 -10.79 13.66
C ILE A 499 16.93 -10.93 12.19
N GLY A 500 17.57 -11.86 11.45
CA GLY A 500 17.27 -12.10 10.04
C GLY A 500 15.80 -12.44 9.79
N LEU A 501 15.24 -13.39 10.55
CA LEU A 501 13.82 -13.75 10.43
C LEU A 501 12.91 -12.61 10.92
N ASN A 502 13.28 -11.91 12.00
CA ASN A 502 12.50 -10.79 12.52
C ASN A 502 12.44 -9.59 11.58
N SER A 503 13.45 -9.39 10.73
CA SER A 503 13.49 -8.33 9.71
C SER A 503 12.53 -8.56 8.53
N ILE A 504 11.99 -9.76 8.36
CA ILE A 504 11.06 -10.08 7.28
C ILE A 504 9.63 -9.82 7.75
N VAL A 505 8.84 -9.11 6.93
CA VAL A 505 7.42 -8.92 7.20
C VAL A 505 6.71 -10.26 7.06
N SER A 506 5.98 -10.66 8.10
CA SER A 506 5.20 -11.89 8.13
C SER A 506 3.90 -11.69 8.90
N THR A 507 3.25 -10.53 8.78
CA THR A 507 1.90 -10.39 9.32
C THR A 507 0.98 -11.40 8.63
N SER A 508 -0.01 -11.97 9.33
CA SER A 508 -0.83 -13.07 8.79
C SER A 508 -1.32 -12.77 7.37
N GLY A 509 -0.97 -13.65 6.44
CA GLY A 509 -1.14 -13.52 5.00
C GLY A 509 0.06 -12.97 4.21
N GLU A 510 1.16 -12.60 4.84
CA GLU A 510 2.41 -12.14 4.20
C GLU A 510 3.60 -13.07 4.47
N GLU A 511 3.36 -14.32 4.86
CA GLU A 511 4.38 -15.24 5.37
C GLU A 511 5.34 -15.78 4.30
N ALA A 512 5.05 -15.57 3.02
CA ALA A 512 5.82 -16.12 1.90
C ALA A 512 7.32 -15.86 2.01
N ALA A 513 7.69 -14.62 2.36
CA ALA A 513 9.08 -14.21 2.39
C ALA A 513 9.84 -14.89 3.54
N VAL A 514 9.25 -14.97 4.73
CA VAL A 514 9.89 -15.62 5.89
C VAL A 514 9.98 -17.13 5.66
N GLY A 515 8.94 -17.74 5.09
CA GLY A 515 8.96 -19.15 4.73
C GLY A 515 10.06 -19.46 3.71
N GLN A 516 10.24 -18.61 2.69
CA GLN A 516 11.32 -18.76 1.71
C GLN A 516 12.70 -18.64 2.35
N ALA A 517 12.89 -17.69 3.28
CA ALA A 517 14.16 -17.54 3.99
C ALA A 517 14.49 -18.78 4.84
N ILE A 518 13.51 -19.32 5.56
CA ILE A 518 13.66 -20.57 6.34
C ILE A 518 13.99 -21.74 5.40
N GLY A 519 13.25 -21.89 4.30
CA GLY A 519 13.48 -22.94 3.31
C GLY A 519 14.88 -22.86 2.67
N ASN A 520 15.38 -21.65 2.38
CA ASN A 520 16.72 -21.43 1.87
C ASN A 520 17.80 -21.82 2.89
N TRP A 521 17.63 -21.42 4.15
CA TRP A 521 18.56 -21.76 5.24
C TRP A 521 18.67 -23.27 5.44
N LEU A 522 17.54 -23.98 5.40
CA LEU A 522 17.47 -25.44 5.52
C LEU A 522 18.08 -26.15 4.31
N THR A 523 17.75 -25.70 3.10
CA THR A 523 18.28 -26.28 1.85
C THR A 523 19.80 -26.14 1.79
N ALA A 524 20.35 -24.99 2.22
CA ALA A 524 21.80 -24.77 2.30
C ALA A 524 22.52 -25.75 3.23
N ARG A 525 21.83 -26.31 4.23
CA ARG A 525 22.34 -27.31 5.19
C ARG A 525 21.95 -28.75 4.83
N GLY A 526 21.51 -28.99 3.59
CA GLY A 526 21.24 -30.32 3.06
C GLY A 526 19.92 -30.95 3.52
N TRP A 527 18.98 -30.15 4.02
CA TRP A 527 17.61 -30.61 4.26
C TRP A 527 16.82 -30.63 2.95
N ARG A 528 15.89 -31.58 2.82
CA ARG A 528 14.91 -31.57 1.73
C ARG A 528 13.69 -30.80 2.18
N VAL A 529 13.43 -29.67 1.53
CA VAL A 529 12.36 -28.73 1.88
C VAL A 529 11.19 -28.89 0.93
N HIS A 530 9.99 -29.00 1.50
CA HIS A 530 8.72 -28.99 0.80
C HIS A 530 7.90 -27.77 1.24
N MET A 531 7.62 -26.88 0.30
CA MET A 531 6.80 -25.69 0.50
C MET A 531 5.35 -26.05 0.22
N GLN A 532 4.57 -26.32 1.27
CA GLN A 532 3.19 -26.77 1.14
C GLN A 532 2.27 -25.55 1.04
N ARG A 533 1.70 -25.30 -0.15
CA ARG A 533 0.78 -24.18 -0.37
C ARG A 533 -0.46 -24.29 0.53
N VAL A 534 -0.78 -23.20 1.22
CA VAL A 534 -1.98 -23.08 2.07
C VAL A 534 -2.91 -22.07 1.40
N PRO A 535 -4.13 -22.46 0.99
CA PRO A 535 -5.08 -21.52 0.39
C PRO A 535 -5.47 -20.40 1.39
N PRO A 536 -5.75 -19.17 0.91
CA PRO A 536 -6.37 -18.15 1.74
C PRO A 536 -7.78 -18.60 2.16
N GLN A 537 -8.20 -18.27 3.39
CA GLN A 537 -9.59 -18.49 3.81
C GLN A 537 -10.52 -17.44 3.19
N LEU A 538 -11.77 -17.83 2.93
CA LEU A 538 -12.83 -17.02 2.30
C LEU A 538 -13.12 -15.68 3.02
N ASP A 539 -12.72 -15.56 4.30
CA ASP A 539 -13.16 -14.51 5.21
C ASP A 539 -11.99 -13.65 5.76
N ALA A 540 -10.75 -13.93 5.36
CA ALA A 540 -9.55 -13.28 5.90
C ALA A 540 -8.86 -12.40 4.85
N VAL A 541 -8.45 -11.19 5.26
CA VAL A 541 -7.61 -10.26 4.46
C VAL A 541 -6.20 -10.85 4.37
N VAL A 542 -6.01 -11.90 3.57
CA VAL A 542 -4.75 -12.64 3.44
C VAL A 542 -4.31 -12.63 1.98
N LYS A 543 -3.08 -12.18 1.71
CA LYS A 543 -2.51 -12.07 0.35
C LYS A 543 -2.24 -13.46 -0.24
N ALA A 544 -2.26 -13.55 -1.58
CA ALA A 544 -2.55 -14.77 -2.33
C ALA A 544 -1.48 -15.89 -2.34
N ASP A 545 -0.34 -15.73 -1.66
CA ASP A 545 0.78 -16.67 -1.75
C ASP A 545 1.38 -16.95 -0.36
N ARG A 546 0.97 -18.04 0.28
CA ARG A 546 1.46 -18.49 1.58
C ARG A 546 1.63 -20.00 1.58
N PHE A 547 2.63 -20.49 2.31
CA PHE A 547 2.97 -21.90 2.37
C PHE A 547 3.56 -22.27 3.73
N ASN A 548 3.25 -23.47 4.20
CA ASN A 548 4.01 -24.09 5.28
C ASN A 548 5.40 -24.49 4.75
N VAL A 549 6.39 -24.51 5.63
CA VAL A 549 7.74 -25.02 5.35
C VAL A 549 7.91 -26.34 6.08
N TYR A 550 7.90 -27.46 5.33
CA TYR A 550 8.20 -28.78 5.85
C TYR A 550 9.59 -29.22 5.42
N ALA A 551 10.42 -29.72 6.33
CA ALA A 551 11.77 -30.15 6.03
C ALA A 551 12.14 -31.49 6.68
N THR A 552 12.82 -32.33 5.90
CA THR A 552 13.22 -33.68 6.31
C THR A 552 14.53 -34.11 5.66
N ARG A 553 15.26 -35.05 6.28
CA ARG A 553 16.43 -35.72 5.69
C ARG A 553 16.08 -37.10 5.13
N THR A 554 14.98 -37.70 5.57
CA THR A 554 14.53 -39.05 5.18
C THR A 554 13.14 -39.03 4.55
N ASN A 555 12.74 -40.12 3.88
CA ASN A 555 11.38 -40.27 3.34
C ASN A 555 10.41 -40.82 4.40
N SER A 556 10.81 -40.84 5.68
CA SER A 556 9.94 -41.33 6.75
C SER A 556 8.77 -40.39 6.94
N SER A 557 7.57 -40.94 7.00
CA SER A 557 6.37 -40.23 7.46
C SER A 557 6.19 -40.34 8.98
N THR A 558 7.06 -41.08 9.68
CA THR A 558 6.98 -41.33 11.12
C THR A 558 8.31 -40.98 11.78
N PRO A 559 8.70 -39.69 11.83
CA PRO A 559 9.92 -39.30 12.53
C PRO A 559 9.78 -39.52 14.03
N ARG A 560 10.90 -39.66 14.75
CA ARG A 560 10.86 -39.64 16.23
C ARG A 560 10.53 -38.25 16.75
N LEU A 561 11.06 -37.20 16.11
CA LEU A 561 10.89 -35.82 16.55
C LEU A 561 10.43 -34.90 15.41
N LEU A 562 9.38 -34.13 15.66
CA LEU A 562 8.96 -33.00 14.83
C LEU A 562 9.08 -31.70 15.62
N PHE A 563 9.91 -30.77 15.14
CA PHE A 563 9.87 -29.38 15.60
C PHE A 563 8.81 -28.60 14.85
N ASN A 564 8.02 -27.82 15.59
CA ASN A 564 6.96 -26.99 15.02
C ASN A 564 6.86 -25.62 15.70
N SER A 565 6.45 -24.61 14.94
CA SER A 565 6.06 -23.28 15.37
C SER A 565 5.40 -22.54 14.19
N HIS A 566 4.81 -21.37 14.42
CA HIS A 566 4.18 -20.57 13.37
C HIS A 566 5.05 -19.41 12.89
N MET A 567 4.87 -19.03 11.63
CA MET A 567 5.66 -18.00 10.95
C MET A 567 4.96 -16.64 10.93
N ASP A 568 3.64 -16.63 11.05
CA ASP A 568 2.85 -15.42 11.02
C ASP A 568 2.89 -14.65 12.35
N THR A 569 2.56 -13.36 12.26
CA THR A 569 2.57 -12.42 13.38
C THR A 569 1.38 -11.47 13.30
N VAL A 570 0.98 -10.88 14.42
CA VAL A 570 -0.04 -9.82 14.42
C VAL A 570 0.50 -8.47 13.90
N PRO A 571 -0.35 -7.61 13.27
CA PRO A 571 0.06 -6.26 12.88
C PRO A 571 0.28 -5.32 14.09
N PRO A 572 1.05 -4.23 13.93
CA PRO A 572 1.87 -3.88 12.78
C PRO A 572 3.22 -4.61 12.78
N PHE A 573 3.95 -4.55 11.65
CA PHE A 573 5.36 -4.91 11.60
C PHE A 573 6.19 -3.99 12.50
N LEU A 574 7.08 -4.58 13.30
CA LEU A 574 8.04 -3.87 14.14
C LEU A 574 9.44 -4.37 13.78
N PRO A 575 10.33 -3.53 13.21
CA PRO A 575 11.66 -3.97 12.81
C PRO A 575 12.48 -4.40 14.03
N PRO A 576 13.37 -5.41 13.87
CA PRO A 576 14.18 -5.86 14.99
C PRO A 576 15.18 -4.79 15.41
N ARG A 577 15.33 -4.61 16.72
CA ARG A 577 16.41 -3.81 17.31
C ARG A 577 16.98 -4.53 18.53
N ILE A 578 18.29 -4.40 18.73
CA ILE A 578 18.95 -4.85 19.95
C ILE A 578 19.19 -3.65 20.85
N ASP A 579 18.87 -3.81 22.12
CA ASP A 579 19.23 -2.86 23.17
C ASP A 579 19.83 -3.66 24.35
N GLY A 580 21.15 -3.54 24.50
CA GLY A 580 21.92 -4.29 25.48
C GLY A 580 21.73 -5.81 25.34
N THR A 581 20.98 -6.40 26.27
CA THR A 581 20.75 -7.85 26.39
C THR A 581 19.40 -8.28 25.83
N THR A 582 18.68 -7.41 25.12
CA THR A 582 17.29 -7.65 24.69
C THR A 582 17.13 -7.42 23.20
N LEU A 583 16.50 -8.38 22.52
CA LEU A 583 16.02 -8.23 21.14
C LEU A 583 14.54 -7.81 21.18
N TYR A 584 14.24 -6.66 20.58
CA TYR A 584 12.88 -6.17 20.35
C TYR A 584 12.52 -6.36 18.88
N GLY A 585 11.23 -6.53 18.58
CA GLY A 585 10.72 -6.68 17.21
C GLY A 585 9.45 -7.53 17.18
N ARG A 586 8.71 -7.46 16.07
CA ARG A 586 7.52 -8.31 15.87
C ARG A 586 7.98 -9.70 15.44
N GLY A 587 7.62 -10.73 16.20
CA GLY A 587 8.19 -12.06 16.08
C GLY A 587 9.33 -12.34 17.06
N ALA A 588 9.71 -11.37 17.90
CA ALA A 588 10.89 -11.49 18.74
C ALA A 588 10.67 -12.53 19.83
N CYS A 589 9.47 -12.60 20.42
CA CYS A 589 9.06 -13.71 21.25
C CYS A 589 8.01 -14.62 20.58
N ASP A 590 7.18 -14.07 19.71
CA ASP A 590 6.00 -14.75 19.17
C ASP A 590 5.93 -14.61 17.62
N ALA A 591 6.48 -15.53 16.83
CA ALA A 591 7.22 -16.73 17.25
C ALA A 591 8.54 -16.96 16.48
N LYS A 592 8.96 -16.02 15.63
CA LYS A 592 10.10 -16.18 14.69
C LYS A 592 11.45 -16.48 15.36
N SER A 593 11.70 -15.97 16.56
CA SER A 593 12.93 -16.32 17.29
C SER A 593 12.94 -17.77 17.82
N LEU A 594 11.76 -18.36 18.06
CA LEU A 594 11.64 -19.77 18.46
C LEU A 594 11.89 -20.69 17.28
N ILE A 595 11.42 -20.32 16.09
CA ILE A 595 11.81 -20.95 14.82
C ILE A 595 13.34 -20.95 14.68
N ALA A 596 14.00 -19.80 14.87
CA ALA A 596 15.47 -19.72 14.82
C ALA A 596 16.13 -20.69 15.80
N GLY A 597 15.57 -20.81 17.02
CA GLY A 597 16.03 -21.75 18.04
C GLY A 597 15.93 -23.21 17.60
N GLN A 598 14.78 -23.60 17.05
CA GLN A 598 14.51 -24.96 16.56
C GLN A 598 15.37 -25.31 15.34
N LEU A 599 15.60 -24.36 14.42
CA LEU A 599 16.47 -24.54 13.26
C LEU A 599 17.90 -24.92 13.68
N ILE A 600 18.48 -24.19 14.64
CA ILE A 600 19.84 -24.46 15.12
C ILE A 600 19.89 -25.74 15.95
N ALA A 601 18.87 -26.00 16.80
CA ALA A 601 18.81 -27.23 17.57
C ALA A 601 18.70 -28.48 16.67
N ALA A 602 17.91 -28.42 15.60
CA ALA A 602 17.82 -29.48 14.61
C ALA A 602 19.17 -29.70 13.91
N GLN A 603 19.91 -28.63 13.58
CA GLN A 603 21.25 -28.77 13.01
C GLN A 603 22.23 -29.41 14.00
N LYS A 604 22.22 -29.03 15.28
CA LYS A 604 23.02 -29.69 16.32
C LYS A 604 22.70 -31.19 16.45
N LEU A 605 21.44 -31.59 16.30
CA LEU A 605 21.03 -33.01 16.29
C LEU A 605 21.58 -33.75 15.07
N VAL A 606 21.63 -33.11 13.89
CA VAL A 606 22.31 -33.65 12.70
C VAL A 606 23.79 -33.89 12.98
N ASP A 607 24.47 -32.94 13.60
CA ASP A 607 25.91 -33.00 13.85
C ASP A 607 26.32 -34.15 14.80
N VAL A 608 25.42 -34.57 15.70
CA VAL A 608 25.62 -35.73 16.57
C VAL A 608 25.06 -37.05 16.00
N GLY A 609 24.64 -37.05 14.73
CA GLY A 609 24.19 -38.26 14.02
C GLY A 609 22.73 -38.65 14.22
N LEU A 610 21.89 -37.75 14.75
CA LEU A 610 20.46 -38.00 14.98
C LEU A 610 19.54 -37.33 13.94
N GLY A 611 20.11 -36.74 12.89
CA GLY A 611 19.38 -35.94 11.90
C GLY A 611 18.29 -36.68 11.11
N ASP A 612 18.40 -38.00 10.96
CA ASP A 612 17.44 -38.81 10.20
C ASP A 612 16.11 -39.03 10.97
N GLU A 613 16.14 -38.80 12.28
CA GLU A 613 15.01 -38.95 13.20
C GLU A 613 14.24 -37.63 13.43
N VAL A 614 14.73 -36.53 12.85
CA VAL A 614 14.22 -35.17 13.07
C VAL A 614 13.58 -34.61 11.79
N GLN A 615 12.43 -33.97 11.96
CA GLN A 615 11.76 -33.18 10.93
C GLN A 615 11.36 -31.81 11.48
N LEU A 616 11.14 -30.85 10.59
CA LEU A 616 10.67 -29.51 10.93
C LEU A 616 9.42 -29.18 10.13
N LEU A 617 8.44 -28.56 10.78
CA LEU A 617 7.21 -28.08 10.16
C LEU A 617 6.90 -26.69 10.69
N PHE A 618 7.05 -25.66 9.87
CA PHE A 618 6.68 -24.29 10.20
C PHE A 618 5.44 -23.87 9.43
N VAL A 619 4.43 -23.37 10.14
CA VAL A 619 3.08 -23.20 9.60
C VAL A 619 2.65 -21.74 9.55
N VAL A 620 1.59 -21.47 8.80
CA VAL A 620 1.03 -20.13 8.58
C VAL A 620 -0.39 -20.00 9.16
N SER A 621 -0.82 -18.79 9.54
CA SER A 621 -2.12 -18.49 10.18
C SER A 621 -2.40 -19.15 11.52
N GLU A 622 -1.40 -19.31 12.38
CA GLU A 622 -1.73 -19.64 13.78
C GLU A 622 -2.55 -18.49 14.40
N GLU A 623 -2.14 -17.25 14.14
CA GLU A 623 -2.73 -16.03 14.74
C GLU A 623 -4.16 -15.75 14.27
N THR A 624 -4.64 -16.47 13.25
CA THR A 624 -5.98 -16.26 12.68
C THR A 624 -6.88 -17.48 12.79
N ASP A 625 -6.53 -18.59 12.14
CA ASP A 625 -7.50 -19.64 11.83
C ASP A 625 -6.96 -21.08 11.78
N HIS A 626 -5.66 -21.23 12.04
CA HIS A 626 -4.93 -22.49 12.06
C HIS A 626 -4.94 -23.24 10.71
N SER A 627 -5.19 -22.55 9.59
CA SER A 627 -5.25 -23.17 8.26
C SER A 627 -3.94 -23.83 7.84
N GLY A 628 -2.79 -23.27 8.25
CA GLY A 628 -1.49 -23.87 8.01
C GLY A 628 -1.40 -25.25 8.64
N MET A 629 -1.67 -25.37 9.93
CA MET A 629 -1.60 -26.67 10.60
C MET A 629 -2.65 -27.65 10.08
N LYS A 630 -3.91 -27.22 9.87
CA LYS A 630 -4.95 -28.08 9.28
C LYS A 630 -4.53 -28.63 7.92
N LYS A 631 -3.87 -27.81 7.10
CA LYS A 631 -3.34 -28.23 5.79
C LYS A 631 -2.16 -29.20 5.94
N ALA A 632 -1.37 -29.08 6.99
CA ALA A 632 -0.22 -29.95 7.24
C ALA A 632 -0.59 -31.43 7.42
N ASN A 633 -1.84 -31.75 7.78
CA ASN A 633 -2.34 -33.14 7.81
C ASN A 633 -2.18 -33.86 6.46
N GLU A 634 -2.22 -33.14 5.34
CA GLU A 634 -2.00 -33.73 4.01
C GLU A 634 -0.56 -34.20 3.78
N LEU A 635 0.40 -33.78 4.61
CA LEU A 635 1.77 -34.31 4.60
C LEU A 635 1.83 -35.73 5.17
N ASN A 636 0.78 -36.18 5.87
CA ASN A 636 0.67 -37.49 6.52
C ASN A 636 1.85 -37.80 7.46
N VAL A 637 2.37 -36.79 8.17
CA VAL A 637 3.46 -36.95 9.12
C VAL A 637 2.89 -37.32 10.49
N ASN A 638 3.31 -38.46 11.03
CA ASN A 638 2.88 -38.97 12.33
C ASN A 638 4.10 -39.10 13.26
N PRO A 639 4.55 -38.00 13.90
CA PRO A 639 5.73 -38.02 14.75
C PRO A 639 5.47 -38.75 16.06
N ALA A 640 6.48 -39.44 16.61
CA ALA A 640 6.38 -39.97 17.97
C ALA A 640 6.32 -38.83 19.02
N HIS A 641 7.07 -37.75 18.76
CA HIS A 641 7.13 -36.57 19.61
C HIS A 641 7.06 -35.28 18.78
N MET A 642 6.20 -34.34 19.16
CA MET A 642 6.12 -33.01 18.56
C MET A 642 6.45 -31.94 19.61
N VAL A 643 7.45 -31.11 19.32
CA VAL A 643 7.84 -29.98 20.18
C VAL A 643 7.42 -28.68 19.50
N VAL A 644 6.43 -28.00 20.09
CA VAL A 644 5.90 -26.72 19.62
C VAL A 644 6.57 -25.57 20.37
N GLY A 645 7.11 -24.63 19.60
CA GLY A 645 7.81 -23.45 20.11
C GLY A 645 6.86 -22.27 20.30
N GLU A 646 6.60 -21.92 21.56
CA GLU A 646 5.81 -20.75 21.99
C GLU A 646 6.45 -20.04 23.21
N PRO A 647 6.11 -18.77 23.50
CA PRO A 647 6.76 -18.00 24.57
C PRO A 647 6.29 -18.43 25.98
N THR A 648 6.86 -19.53 26.49
CA THR A 648 6.47 -20.19 27.75
C THR A 648 7.43 -19.91 28.92
N ASN A 649 8.29 -18.90 28.81
CA ASN A 649 9.34 -18.58 29.80
C ASN A 649 10.31 -19.76 30.06
N LEU A 650 10.63 -20.54 29.03
CA LEU A 650 11.43 -21.77 29.11
C LEU A 650 10.84 -22.85 30.04
N LYS A 651 9.55 -22.77 30.36
CA LYS A 651 8.83 -23.80 31.12
C LYS A 651 8.01 -24.68 30.18
N MET A 652 7.96 -25.96 30.48
CA MET A 652 7.16 -26.92 29.72
C MET A 652 5.70 -26.83 30.14
N SER A 653 4.80 -26.59 29.19
CA SER A 653 3.39 -26.49 29.54
C SER A 653 2.80 -27.87 29.84
N LYS A 654 2.03 -27.97 30.92
CA LYS A 654 1.22 -29.17 31.25
C LYS A 654 -0.06 -29.24 30.44
N MET A 655 -0.56 -28.08 30.01
CA MET A 655 -1.85 -27.94 29.37
C MET A 655 -1.91 -26.61 28.62
N GLN A 656 -2.54 -26.60 27.45
CA GLN A 656 -2.95 -25.36 26.79
C GLN A 656 -4.47 -25.19 26.82
N LYS A 657 -4.92 -24.01 27.28
CA LYS A 657 -6.35 -23.74 27.43
C LYS A 657 -7.04 -23.83 26.07
N GLY A 658 -8.21 -24.46 26.04
CA GLY A 658 -9.04 -24.50 24.83
C GLY A 658 -9.58 -23.12 24.47
N ILE A 659 -10.19 -23.00 23.31
CA ILE A 659 -10.86 -21.76 22.88
C ILE A 659 -12.31 -22.04 22.53
N LEU A 660 -13.16 -21.04 22.76
CA LEU A 660 -14.49 -20.96 22.14
C LEU A 660 -14.75 -19.51 21.73
N LYS A 661 -14.93 -19.28 20.44
CA LYS A 661 -15.16 -17.96 19.84
C LYS A 661 -16.58 -17.90 19.27
N LEU A 662 -17.40 -16.99 19.79
CA LEU A 662 -18.83 -16.86 19.49
C LEU A 662 -19.20 -15.42 19.12
N GLN A 663 -19.87 -15.22 17.99
CA GLN A 663 -20.51 -13.95 17.69
C GLN A 663 -21.97 -14.01 18.06
N LEU A 664 -22.44 -12.97 18.75
CA LEU A 664 -23.85 -12.73 18.99
C LEU A 664 -24.32 -11.60 18.07
N THR A 665 -25.47 -11.75 17.45
CA THR A 665 -26.10 -10.71 16.61
C THR A 665 -27.56 -10.56 16.93
N ARG A 666 -28.09 -9.35 16.74
CA ARG A 666 -29.53 -9.11 16.85
C ARG A 666 -29.96 -8.07 15.84
N GLU A 667 -31.05 -8.35 15.16
CA GLU A 667 -31.82 -7.37 14.41
C GLU A 667 -33.00 -6.86 15.25
N GLY A 668 -33.25 -5.57 15.12
CA GLY A 668 -34.35 -4.84 15.72
C GLY A 668 -35.13 -4.11 14.62
N VAL A 669 -35.97 -3.17 15.04
CA VAL A 669 -36.74 -2.31 14.15
C VAL A 669 -36.50 -0.87 14.57
N ALA A 670 -35.88 -0.08 13.70
CA ALA A 670 -35.62 1.33 13.96
C ALA A 670 -36.93 2.10 14.16
N ALA A 671 -36.96 2.94 15.19
CA ALA A 671 -38.02 3.91 15.43
C ALA A 671 -37.45 5.12 16.18
N HIS A 672 -38.10 6.28 16.07
CA HIS A 672 -37.72 7.43 16.87
C HIS A 672 -37.86 7.09 18.36
N SER A 673 -36.87 7.41 19.20
CA SER A 673 -36.83 6.96 20.60
C SER A 673 -38.01 7.46 21.45
N GLY A 674 -38.68 8.53 21.01
CA GLY A 674 -39.94 9.02 21.60
C GLY A 674 -41.18 8.14 21.36
N TYR A 675 -41.11 7.15 20.46
CA TYR A 675 -42.21 6.23 20.13
C TYR A 675 -41.74 4.77 20.14
N PRO A 676 -41.31 4.24 21.30
CA PRO A 676 -40.63 2.94 21.35
C PRO A 676 -41.53 1.76 20.94
N HIS A 677 -42.85 1.89 21.07
CA HIS A 677 -43.82 0.87 20.66
C HIS A 677 -43.92 0.66 19.13
N LEU A 678 -43.31 1.54 18.33
CA LEU A 678 -43.26 1.43 16.86
C LEU A 678 -42.01 0.68 16.35
N GLY A 679 -41.11 0.29 17.25
CA GLY A 679 -39.89 -0.44 16.90
C GLY A 679 -39.46 -1.42 17.99
N SER A 680 -38.25 -1.93 17.87
CA SER A 680 -37.65 -2.85 18.83
C SER A 680 -36.14 -2.65 18.85
N SER A 681 -35.56 -2.38 20.00
CA SER A 681 -34.12 -2.13 20.11
C SER A 681 -33.34 -3.44 20.01
N ALA A 682 -32.40 -3.52 19.07
CA ALA A 682 -31.43 -4.62 18.99
C ALA A 682 -30.42 -4.61 20.15
N ILE A 683 -30.20 -3.45 20.79
CA ILE A 683 -29.21 -3.30 21.86
C ILE A 683 -29.72 -3.87 23.19
N GLU A 684 -30.99 -3.71 23.52
CA GLU A 684 -31.52 -4.10 24.85
C GLU A 684 -31.36 -5.61 25.13
N PRO A 685 -31.83 -6.52 24.25
CA PRO A 685 -31.62 -7.96 24.45
C PRO A 685 -30.14 -8.36 24.48
N MET A 686 -29.30 -7.65 23.70
CA MET A 686 -27.86 -7.89 23.67
C MET A 686 -27.21 -7.55 25.02
N ILE A 687 -27.56 -6.39 25.62
CA ILE A 687 -27.05 -6.01 26.95
C ILE A 687 -27.46 -7.04 28.00
N ASP A 688 -28.72 -7.48 27.98
CA ASP A 688 -29.23 -8.46 28.96
C ASP A 688 -28.46 -9.79 28.87
N VAL A 689 -28.27 -10.32 27.65
CA VAL A 689 -27.52 -11.56 27.42
C VAL A 689 -26.07 -11.42 27.87
N LEU A 690 -25.38 -10.33 27.48
CA LEU A 690 -23.99 -10.12 27.86
C LEU A 690 -23.83 -9.97 29.39
N TYR A 691 -24.79 -9.34 30.05
CA TYR A 691 -24.82 -9.22 31.50
C TYR A 691 -25.00 -10.56 32.20
N ASP A 692 -25.91 -11.41 31.71
CA ASP A 692 -26.13 -12.75 32.24
C ASP A 692 -24.90 -13.64 32.03
N LEU A 693 -24.27 -13.59 30.85
CA LEU A 693 -23.02 -14.30 30.56
C LEU A 693 -21.87 -13.89 31.50
N LYS A 694 -21.79 -12.60 31.85
CA LYS A 694 -20.76 -12.10 32.78
C LYS A 694 -20.99 -12.56 34.22
N LYS A 695 -22.24 -12.84 34.60
CA LYS A 695 -22.60 -13.34 35.93
C LYS A 695 -22.49 -14.85 36.09
N GLU A 696 -22.39 -15.56 34.98
CA GLU A 696 -22.32 -17.02 35.00
C GLU A 696 -21.05 -17.51 35.70
N ASN A 697 -21.20 -18.57 36.50
CA ASN A 697 -20.07 -19.23 37.13
C ASN A 697 -19.47 -20.24 36.15
N TRP A 698 -18.51 -19.80 35.36
CA TRP A 698 -17.84 -20.65 34.38
C TRP A 698 -17.01 -21.75 35.07
N PRO A 699 -16.90 -22.95 34.46
CA PRO A 699 -16.16 -24.08 35.04
C PRO A 699 -14.72 -23.73 35.41
N THR A 700 -14.26 -24.26 36.55
CA THR A 700 -12.88 -24.14 37.03
C THR A 700 -12.26 -25.51 37.26
N SER A 701 -10.93 -25.56 37.28
CA SER A 701 -10.13 -26.73 37.64
C SER A 701 -9.08 -26.32 38.66
N ASP A 702 -8.92 -27.12 39.71
CA ASP A 702 -7.90 -26.89 40.75
C ASP A 702 -6.48 -26.96 40.16
N GLU A 703 -6.28 -27.77 39.12
CA GLU A 703 -4.99 -27.94 38.46
C GLU A 703 -4.76 -26.90 37.36
N PHE A 704 -5.82 -26.42 36.69
CA PHE A 704 -5.71 -25.68 35.42
C PHE A 704 -6.29 -24.25 35.43
N GLY A 705 -6.88 -23.83 36.55
CA GLY A 705 -7.47 -22.50 36.72
C GLY A 705 -8.90 -22.39 36.19
N SER A 706 -9.33 -21.17 35.86
CA SER A 706 -10.71 -20.87 35.45
C SER A 706 -10.93 -20.91 33.94
N THR A 707 -12.17 -21.17 33.53
CA THR A 707 -12.66 -20.77 32.21
C THR A 707 -12.93 -19.26 32.22
N ASP A 708 -12.31 -18.52 31.31
CA ASP A 708 -12.36 -17.05 31.31
C ASP A 708 -13.13 -16.53 30.09
N LEU A 709 -14.15 -15.70 30.30
CA LEU A 709 -14.91 -15.00 29.25
C LEU A 709 -14.34 -13.60 29.00
N ASN A 710 -14.06 -13.29 27.74
CA ASN A 710 -13.76 -11.95 27.24
C ASN A 710 -14.82 -11.48 26.23
N ILE A 711 -15.43 -10.31 26.48
CA ILE A 711 -16.28 -9.61 25.50
C ILE A 711 -15.38 -8.64 24.74
N GLY A 712 -14.82 -9.10 23.62
CA GLY A 712 -13.76 -8.38 22.90
C GLY A 712 -14.25 -7.23 22.03
N LEU A 713 -15.45 -7.33 21.44
CA LEU A 713 -16.06 -6.28 20.61
C LEU A 713 -17.56 -6.17 20.91
N LEU A 714 -18.08 -4.94 20.90
CA LEU A 714 -19.51 -4.65 21.03
C LEU A 714 -19.87 -3.47 20.12
N LYS A 715 -20.86 -3.64 19.24
CA LYS A 715 -21.37 -2.61 18.34
C LYS A 715 -22.90 -2.60 18.34
N GLY A 716 -23.52 -1.43 18.21
CA GLY A 716 -24.96 -1.32 18.00
C GLY A 716 -25.45 0.12 17.95
N GLY A 717 -26.54 0.33 17.21
CA GLY A 717 -27.19 1.64 17.06
C GLY A 717 -26.50 2.58 16.07
N GLN A 718 -27.26 3.60 15.62
CA GLN A 718 -26.83 4.59 14.64
C GLN A 718 -26.91 6.04 15.17
N ALA A 719 -27.79 6.31 16.13
CA ALA A 719 -28.01 7.63 16.72
C ALA A 719 -28.69 7.50 18.10
N ALA A 720 -28.46 8.45 19.01
CA ALA A 720 -29.02 8.42 20.36
C ALA A 720 -30.56 8.60 20.42
N ASN A 721 -31.16 9.20 19.38
CA ASN A 721 -32.59 9.46 19.27
C ASN A 721 -33.34 8.41 18.42
N ALA A 722 -32.73 7.26 18.15
CA ALA A 722 -33.34 6.16 17.41
C ALA A 722 -33.14 4.82 18.14
N LEU A 723 -34.14 3.96 18.10
CA LEU A 723 -33.96 2.56 18.49
C LEU A 723 -33.00 1.88 17.52
N ALA A 724 -32.08 1.08 18.04
CA ALA A 724 -31.07 0.40 17.23
C ALA A 724 -31.70 -0.71 16.39
N GLU A 725 -31.54 -0.66 15.07
CA GLU A 725 -31.94 -1.73 14.15
C GLU A 725 -31.00 -2.94 14.17
N GLN A 726 -29.75 -2.77 14.60
CA GLN A 726 -28.77 -3.85 14.64
C GLN A 726 -27.84 -3.72 15.86
N SER A 727 -27.43 -4.87 16.40
CA SER A 727 -26.35 -4.98 17.38
C SER A 727 -25.54 -6.26 17.18
N SER A 728 -24.27 -6.25 17.58
CA SER A 728 -23.39 -7.41 17.55
C SER A 728 -22.35 -7.39 18.67
N ALA A 729 -21.96 -8.57 19.15
CA ALA A 729 -20.89 -8.75 20.11
C ALA A 729 -19.99 -9.93 19.72
N MET A 730 -18.68 -9.82 19.97
CA MET A 730 -17.74 -10.92 19.82
C MET A 730 -17.21 -11.37 21.19
N LEU A 731 -17.46 -12.64 21.50
CA LEU A 731 -17.04 -13.32 22.72
C LEU A 731 -15.89 -14.28 22.44
N MET A 732 -14.94 -14.34 23.38
CA MET A 732 -13.87 -15.32 23.39
C MET A 732 -13.77 -15.94 24.77
N PHE A 733 -13.85 -17.26 24.84
CA PHE A 733 -13.61 -18.03 26.05
C PHE A 733 -12.26 -18.73 25.98
N ARG A 734 -11.53 -18.72 27.09
CA ARG A 734 -10.37 -19.60 27.33
C ARG A 734 -10.81 -20.73 28.25
N LEU A 735 -10.75 -21.96 27.77
CA LEU A 735 -11.44 -23.10 28.35
C LEU A 735 -10.51 -23.98 29.18
N VAL A 736 -11.04 -24.54 30.27
CA VAL A 736 -10.42 -25.67 31.00
C VAL A 736 -11.27 -26.95 30.92
N THR A 737 -12.37 -26.91 30.17
CA THR A 737 -13.27 -28.03 29.89
C THR A 737 -13.58 -28.11 28.40
N ASP A 738 -14.30 -29.16 27.99
CA ASP A 738 -14.79 -29.30 26.61
C ASP A 738 -15.62 -28.08 26.16
N PRO A 739 -15.41 -27.55 24.94
CA PRO A 739 -16.14 -26.39 24.42
C PRO A 739 -17.65 -26.60 24.36
N ASP A 740 -18.15 -27.82 24.16
CA ASP A 740 -19.58 -28.10 24.08
C ASP A 740 -20.30 -27.79 25.39
N VAL A 741 -19.60 -27.95 26.52
CA VAL A 741 -20.13 -27.62 27.85
C VAL A 741 -20.42 -26.12 27.94
N ILE A 742 -19.47 -25.30 27.47
CA ILE A 742 -19.62 -23.85 27.49
C ILE A 742 -20.59 -23.39 26.41
N TYR A 743 -20.53 -23.95 25.21
CA TYR A 743 -21.43 -23.61 24.10
C TYR A 743 -22.89 -23.82 24.49
N LYS A 744 -23.24 -25.00 25.03
CA LYS A 744 -24.60 -25.30 25.50
C LYS A 744 -25.03 -24.35 26.61
N ARG A 745 -24.13 -24.02 27.54
CA ARG A 745 -24.44 -23.07 28.61
C ARG A 745 -24.69 -21.65 28.07
N VAL A 746 -23.91 -21.21 27.09
CA VAL A 746 -24.14 -19.93 26.40
C VAL A 746 -25.47 -19.97 25.65
N GLU A 747 -25.79 -21.06 24.95
CA GLU A 747 -27.07 -21.23 24.23
C GLU A 747 -28.27 -21.14 25.19
N GLU A 748 -28.20 -21.79 26.35
CA GLU A 748 -29.20 -21.70 27.41
C GLU A 748 -29.37 -20.28 27.96
N ILE A 749 -28.27 -19.54 28.13
CA ILE A 749 -28.30 -18.14 28.57
C ILE A 749 -28.88 -17.26 27.46
N VAL A 750 -28.44 -17.44 26.22
CA VAL A 750 -28.94 -16.67 25.06
C VAL A 750 -30.46 -16.86 24.92
N ASN A 751 -30.96 -18.10 25.02
CA ASN A 751 -32.38 -18.45 25.02
C ASN A 751 -33.20 -17.74 23.91
N GLY A 752 -32.63 -17.65 22.70
CA GLY A 752 -33.25 -16.99 21.54
C GLY A 752 -33.38 -15.46 21.63
N ARG A 753 -32.83 -14.81 22.66
CA ARG A 753 -32.83 -13.34 22.80
C ARG A 753 -31.95 -12.66 21.74
N VAL A 754 -30.89 -13.35 21.30
CA VAL A 754 -29.98 -12.95 20.22
C VAL A 754 -29.63 -14.19 19.40
N ASP A 755 -29.18 -14.00 18.16
CA ASP A 755 -28.65 -15.06 17.32
C ASP A 755 -27.20 -15.35 17.71
N MET A 756 -26.80 -16.62 17.65
CA MET A 756 -25.46 -17.07 18.01
C MET A 756 -24.79 -17.78 16.83
N LYS A 757 -23.56 -17.37 16.52
CA LYS A 757 -22.71 -17.98 15.48
C LYS A 757 -21.39 -18.45 16.09
N LEU A 758 -21.08 -19.74 15.92
CA LEU A 758 -19.79 -20.33 16.26
C LEU A 758 -18.74 -19.98 15.20
N TYR A 759 -17.58 -19.46 15.64
CA TYR A 759 -16.43 -19.21 14.76
C TYR A 759 -15.37 -20.29 14.88
N THR A 760 -14.92 -20.58 16.10
CA THR A 760 -13.94 -21.64 16.34
C THR A 760 -14.12 -22.20 17.75
N ALA A 761 -13.82 -23.48 17.90
CA ALA A 761 -13.79 -24.16 19.18
C ALA A 761 -12.71 -25.26 19.15
N ASN A 762 -11.98 -25.41 20.26
CA ASN A 762 -11.18 -26.60 20.52
C ASN A 762 -11.12 -26.89 22.02
N ALA A 763 -11.03 -28.17 22.35
CA ALA A 763 -10.84 -28.61 23.71
C ALA A 763 -9.44 -28.19 24.24
N PRO A 764 -9.31 -28.02 25.57
CA PRO A 764 -8.00 -27.93 26.20
C PRO A 764 -7.17 -29.15 25.84
N VAL A 765 -5.87 -28.95 25.59
CA VAL A 765 -4.97 -30.06 25.26
C VAL A 765 -4.06 -30.32 26.45
N HIS A 766 -4.13 -31.54 26.97
CA HIS A 766 -3.18 -32.02 27.96
C HIS A 766 -1.86 -32.36 27.28
N LEU A 767 -0.78 -31.77 27.78
CA LEU A 767 0.54 -31.84 27.15
C LEU A 767 1.45 -32.75 27.97
N THR A 768 2.43 -33.33 27.28
CA THR A 768 3.40 -34.21 27.93
C THR A 768 4.46 -33.38 28.65
N THR A 769 4.81 -33.79 29.86
CA THR A 769 5.92 -33.20 30.60
C THR A 769 7.08 -34.18 30.78
N VAL A 770 8.28 -33.64 30.95
CA VAL A 770 9.50 -34.43 31.12
C VAL A 770 10.12 -34.10 32.47
N GLU A 771 10.47 -35.14 33.24
CA GLU A 771 11.14 -34.95 34.53
C GLU A 771 12.44 -34.15 34.38
N GLY A 772 12.61 -33.13 35.23
CA GLY A 772 13.74 -32.21 35.20
C GLY A 772 13.47 -30.86 34.51
N TYR A 773 12.28 -30.67 33.93
CA TYR A 773 11.84 -29.38 33.38
C TYR A 773 10.87 -28.69 34.34
N ASP A 774 11.02 -27.39 34.52
CA ASP A 774 10.00 -26.57 35.17
C ASP A 774 8.73 -26.56 34.32
N THR A 775 7.57 -26.53 35.00
CA THR A 775 6.28 -26.67 34.34
C THR A 775 5.34 -25.51 34.64
N ASP A 776 4.51 -25.14 33.67
CA ASP A 776 3.45 -24.12 33.83
C ASP A 776 2.20 -24.47 33.00
N ILE A 777 1.22 -23.56 32.94
CA ILE A 777 0.03 -23.69 32.09
C ILE A 777 0.06 -22.62 31.00
N ALA A 778 -0.18 -23.03 29.76
CA ALA A 778 -0.39 -22.10 28.66
C ALA A 778 -1.85 -21.63 28.65
N CYS A 779 -2.07 -20.37 29.02
CA CYS A 779 -3.41 -19.75 29.01
C CYS A 779 -3.87 -19.29 27.60
N PHE A 780 -3.16 -19.72 26.56
CA PHE A 780 -3.41 -19.42 25.16
C PHE A 780 -3.56 -20.74 24.37
N ASN A 781 -4.10 -20.61 23.16
CA ASN A 781 -4.25 -21.74 22.24
C ASN A 781 -3.06 -21.75 21.28
N THR A 782 -2.78 -22.89 20.65
CA THR A 782 -1.74 -23.05 19.63
C THR A 782 -2.25 -23.96 18.51
N ASP A 783 -1.40 -24.26 17.54
CA ASP A 783 -1.70 -25.19 16.45
C ASP A 783 -1.78 -26.68 16.85
N ILE A 784 -1.33 -27.07 18.05
CA ILE A 784 -1.31 -28.48 18.50
C ILE A 784 -2.62 -29.26 18.24
N PRO A 785 -3.84 -28.74 18.51
CA PRO A 785 -5.08 -29.49 18.32
C PRO A 785 -5.43 -29.79 16.87
N TYR A 786 -4.72 -29.19 15.91
CA TYR A 786 -5.09 -29.21 14.49
C TYR A 786 -4.21 -30.12 13.63
N LEU A 787 -3.19 -30.76 14.22
CA LEU A 787 -2.42 -31.82 13.58
C LEU A 787 -2.92 -33.19 14.08
N ASP A 788 -3.20 -34.09 13.14
CA ASP A 788 -3.62 -35.46 13.39
C ASP A 788 -2.38 -36.36 13.55
N PHE A 789 -2.05 -36.72 14.78
CA PHE A 789 -0.95 -37.64 15.09
C PHE A 789 -1.19 -38.40 16.41
N ASP A 790 -0.56 -39.57 16.54
CA ASP A 790 -0.74 -40.47 17.70
C ASP A 790 0.28 -40.25 18.83
N GLY A 791 1.27 -39.41 18.57
CA GLY A 791 2.42 -39.17 19.44
C GLY A 791 2.14 -38.24 20.62
N LYS A 792 3.24 -37.79 21.25
CA LYS A 792 3.22 -36.90 22.41
C LYS A 792 3.52 -35.45 21.98
N ALA A 793 2.68 -34.51 22.40
CA ALA A 793 2.92 -33.07 22.22
C ALA A 793 3.63 -32.45 23.43
N TYR A 794 4.59 -31.56 23.16
CA TYR A 794 5.31 -30.76 24.12
C TYR A 794 5.24 -29.29 23.70
N LEU A 795 5.00 -28.39 24.64
CA LEU A 795 4.93 -26.94 24.38
C LEU A 795 5.97 -26.23 25.24
N LEU A 796 6.95 -25.60 24.59
CA LEU A 796 8.11 -25.04 25.26
C LEU A 796 8.81 -24.00 24.37
N GLY A 797 9.18 -22.86 24.93
CA GLY A 797 10.01 -21.87 24.25
C GLY A 797 10.45 -20.72 25.14
N ALA A 798 11.35 -19.89 24.63
CA ALA A 798 11.87 -18.72 25.32
C ALA A 798 10.97 -17.49 25.15
N GLY A 799 11.15 -16.50 26.03
CA GLY A 799 10.30 -15.32 26.06
C GLY A 799 8.98 -15.55 26.79
N SER A 800 8.23 -14.46 26.97
CA SER A 800 7.03 -14.45 27.79
C SER A 800 5.83 -13.99 27.00
N ILE A 801 4.74 -14.76 27.05
CA ILE A 801 3.47 -14.40 26.37
C ILE A 801 2.96 -13.01 26.76
N VAL A 802 3.31 -12.49 27.94
CA VAL A 802 2.90 -11.12 28.37
C VAL A 802 3.58 -10.00 27.58
N ASN A 803 4.61 -10.33 26.80
CA ASN A 803 5.29 -9.42 25.88
C ASN A 803 4.81 -9.61 24.43
N ALA A 804 4.08 -10.67 24.11
CA ALA A 804 3.54 -10.89 22.77
C ALA A 804 2.48 -9.84 22.41
N HIS A 805 2.25 -9.65 21.10
CA HIS A 805 1.16 -8.84 20.54
C HIS A 805 1.12 -7.37 20.97
N CYS A 806 2.24 -6.81 21.44
CA CYS A 806 2.31 -5.42 21.86
C CYS A 806 3.49 -4.68 21.23
N SER A 807 3.55 -3.36 21.39
CA SER A 807 4.60 -2.51 20.81
C SER A 807 5.98 -2.71 21.44
N ARG A 808 6.04 -3.37 22.61
CA ARG A 808 7.27 -3.68 23.36
C ARG A 808 7.68 -5.15 23.25
N GLU A 809 7.17 -5.86 22.24
CA GLU A 809 7.49 -7.27 22.06
C GLU A 809 9.00 -7.48 22.00
N CYS A 810 9.48 -8.41 22.84
CA CYS A 810 10.89 -8.65 23.05
C CYS A 810 11.19 -10.01 23.65
N ILE A 811 12.45 -10.42 23.48
CA ILE A 811 13.06 -11.61 24.08
C ILE A 811 14.45 -11.27 24.61
N LEU A 812 14.84 -11.84 25.75
CA LEU A 812 16.20 -11.71 26.25
C LEU A 812 17.16 -12.54 25.40
N LEU A 813 18.33 -12.00 25.09
CA LEU A 813 19.34 -12.69 24.28
C LEU A 813 19.86 -13.96 24.96
N ASP A 814 19.88 -13.98 26.30
CA ASP A 814 20.29 -15.17 27.06
C ASP A 814 19.21 -16.26 27.03
N ASP A 815 17.93 -15.89 27.11
CA ASP A 815 16.82 -16.83 26.94
C ASP A 815 16.81 -17.42 25.53
N LEU A 816 17.08 -16.58 24.52
CA LEU A 816 17.20 -17.00 23.12
C LEU A 816 18.36 -17.98 22.91
N LYS A 817 19.49 -17.82 23.60
CA LYS A 817 20.58 -18.82 23.55
C LYS A 817 20.20 -20.09 24.30
N ALA A 818 19.59 -19.96 25.47
CA ALA A 818 19.18 -21.08 26.30
C ALA A 818 18.14 -21.97 25.60
N VAL A 819 17.24 -21.40 24.79
CA VAL A 819 16.22 -22.18 24.08
C VAL A 819 16.82 -23.18 23.09
N VAL A 820 17.96 -22.86 22.47
CA VAL A 820 18.65 -23.77 21.54
C VAL A 820 19.12 -25.01 22.29
N ASP A 821 19.77 -24.82 23.43
CA ASP A 821 20.28 -25.93 24.24
C ASP A 821 19.14 -26.74 24.87
N CYS A 822 18.04 -26.06 25.21
CA CYS A 822 16.81 -26.67 25.68
C CYS A 822 16.20 -27.58 24.61
N TYR A 823 15.96 -27.07 23.40
CA TYR A 823 15.44 -27.87 22.28
C TYR A 823 16.36 -29.02 21.88
N PHE A 824 17.68 -28.79 21.85
CA PHE A 824 18.65 -29.83 21.55
C PHE A 824 18.64 -30.94 22.60
N THR A 825 18.69 -30.59 23.89
CA THR A 825 18.72 -31.57 24.98
C THR A 825 17.42 -32.35 25.06
N LEU A 826 16.28 -31.67 24.94
CA LEU A 826 14.97 -32.32 24.89
C LEU A 826 14.87 -33.24 23.67
N GLY A 827 15.17 -32.74 22.48
CA GLY A 827 15.09 -33.51 21.24
C GLY A 827 15.97 -34.75 21.27
N LYS A 828 17.22 -34.61 21.72
CA LYS A 828 18.14 -35.75 21.89
C LYS A 828 17.57 -36.78 22.85
N ARG A 829 17.07 -36.35 24.03
CA ARG A 829 16.46 -37.24 25.02
C ARG A 829 15.26 -37.99 24.45
N LEU A 830 14.37 -37.32 23.72
CA LEU A 830 13.16 -37.92 23.14
C LEU A 830 13.49 -38.94 22.02
N ILE A 831 14.55 -38.70 21.25
CA ILE A 831 15.02 -39.64 20.23
C ILE A 831 15.67 -40.88 20.88
N GLU A 832 16.51 -40.67 21.91
CA GLU A 832 17.29 -41.74 22.56
C GLU A 832 16.49 -42.58 23.56
N SER A 833 15.52 -42.00 24.27
CA SER A 833 14.76 -42.72 25.31
C SER A 833 13.86 -43.81 24.76
N GLY A 834 13.46 -43.72 23.49
CA GLY A 834 12.57 -44.67 22.83
C GLY A 834 11.16 -44.73 23.45
N GLU A 835 10.82 -43.80 24.35
CA GLU A 835 9.53 -43.66 25.05
C GLU A 835 8.40 -43.11 24.19
#